data_AF-A0A1G4S1K9-F1
#
_entry.id   AF-A0A1G4S1K9-F1
#
_cell.length_a   1.000
_cell.length_b   1.000
_cell.length_c   1.000
_cell.angle_alpha   90.00
_cell.angle_beta   90.00
_cell.angle_gamma   90.00
#
_symmetry.space_group_name_H-M   'P 1'
#
loop_
_entity.id
_entity.type
_entity.pdbx_description
1 polymer ?
#
loop_
_entity_poly.entity_id
_entity_poly.type
_entity_poly.pdbx_seq_one_letter_code
_entity_poly.pdbx_strand_id
1 'polypeptide(L)'
;MRNIISKTSAALITAAILFCMLSVTVLAAPAAKVDNVNPWGNGGQITLQLSGCSGYGSITVTVEFDGTVKSASGWGFDSYKVEGNRVIATCSYSGPNSWGFDGNVGIQVEGSNISGARLISIVGDGSSGSGGGAADYTNAAPPDGPSRAHVDSVEGDDWLTTDGNKIVDMNGTQVWMTGCNWFGYNTGTNLFDGVWNCNLKESLEGIANRGFNILRVPMSAELLLQWKSGNYPAANYNQAYNSELNSMNSLQIFDYVLDLCEEYGMKVMIDIHSANTDAAGHNYPVWYTDRISAAQFEEALVWLADRYKNDDTIVAYDLKNEPHGKASETTHAIWNDSSDAANWKAEATKVAGAILDVNPHALIVVEGIEIYPSDISSNNFTSQDDKDYKTTWWGANLMGVRDYPIDLGSETRNKQLVYSVHDYGPLVYQQPWFDGGFTYDSLYKDAWHDYWLYIVEENIAPVFIGEWGGFMQGDNLKWMEYFRQLIAEQHLNFTFWCYNANSGDTGGLVQDDFKTWDEAKYAFVKEVLWMDDQGRFIGLDHAVPLGSNGIALSDWSGEIVNPVPAAGSESEDAVTEAAASEAAEVTGVPVAGGDSDGSGSGSSGSGAWLKVVLVVIGVAAAGVIVFMLIKIKGLPENGSGGGSKEPDPDAPVVVNGYLQKSNTYTPRPVYSNTAEARKAQELKEKKKSEP
;
A
#
# COMPACT_ATOMS: atom_id res chain seq x y z
N MET A 1 43.22 11.12 64.38
CA MET A 1 42.17 11.30 65.41
C MET A 1 41.94 12.78 65.63
N ARG A 2 40.67 13.21 65.63
CA ARG A 2 40.13 14.51 66.06
C ARG A 2 40.68 15.75 65.33
N ASN A 3 40.02 16.15 64.23
CA ASN A 3 39.69 17.56 63.87
C ASN A 3 39.46 17.83 62.36
N ILE A 4 38.78 16.94 61.63
CA ILE A 4 38.12 17.32 60.36
C ILE A 4 36.74 16.64 60.29
N ILE A 5 35.89 16.94 61.28
CA ILE A 5 34.46 16.64 61.26
C ILE A 5 33.77 17.87 61.87
N SER A 6 33.54 18.94 61.09
CA SER A 6 32.59 19.99 61.48
C SER A 6 32.21 21.02 60.40
N LYS A 7 32.40 20.79 59.09
CA LYS A 7 32.01 21.80 58.07
C LYS A 7 31.34 21.32 56.78
N THR A 8 30.83 20.09 56.70
CA THR A 8 30.11 19.60 55.50
C THR A 8 28.74 19.00 55.78
N SER A 9 28.17 19.23 56.97
CA SER A 9 26.82 18.75 57.32
C SER A 9 25.77 19.86 57.45
N ALA A 10 26.14 21.13 57.24
CA ALA A 10 25.23 22.28 57.39
C ALA A 10 24.87 22.99 56.07
N ALA A 11 25.52 22.65 54.95
CA ALA A 11 25.21 23.23 53.63
C ALA A 11 24.19 22.39 52.83
N LEU A 12 23.83 21.19 53.30
CA LEU A 12 22.94 20.26 52.60
C LEU A 12 21.51 20.23 53.15
N ILE A 13 21.20 21.00 54.21
CA ILE A 13 19.86 21.02 54.82
C ILE A 13 19.08 22.31 54.51
N THR A 14 19.74 23.38 54.02
CA THR A 14 19.05 24.62 53.63
C THR A 14 18.67 24.67 52.14
N ALA A 15 19.23 23.79 51.30
CA ALA A 15 18.81 23.64 49.91
C ALA A 15 17.58 22.71 49.74
N ALA A 16 17.19 22.00 50.80
CA ALA A 16 16.06 21.07 50.79
C ALA A 16 14.72 21.68 51.27
N ILE A 17 14.70 22.96 51.69
CA ILE A 17 13.48 23.61 52.20
C ILE A 17 13.02 24.78 51.30
N LEU A 18 13.74 25.10 50.21
CA LEU A 18 13.34 26.13 49.25
C LEU A 18 12.94 25.60 47.86
N PHE A 19 12.74 24.30 47.71
CA PHE A 19 12.21 23.68 46.48
C PHE A 19 10.96 22.82 46.75
N CYS A 20 10.19 23.18 47.77
CA CYS A 20 8.77 22.83 47.88
C CYS A 20 7.92 24.09 47.71
N MET A 21 8.12 24.83 46.62
CA MET A 21 6.96 25.45 45.99
C MET A 21 6.38 24.38 45.09
N LEU A 22 5.14 24.01 45.34
CA LEU A 22 4.35 23.20 44.43
C LEU A 22 4.61 23.70 43.00
N SER A 23 5.20 22.87 42.16
CA SER A 23 4.87 22.90 40.74
C SER A 23 3.39 22.57 40.69
N VAL A 24 2.54 23.59 40.82
CA VAL A 24 1.17 23.49 40.36
C VAL A 24 1.33 23.35 38.85
N THR A 25 1.38 22.10 38.38
CA THR A 25 1.11 21.79 36.98
C THR A 25 -0.28 22.34 36.73
N VAL A 26 -0.36 23.53 36.14
CA VAL A 26 -1.60 24.04 35.59
C VAL A 26 -1.86 23.16 34.38
N LEU A 27 -2.57 22.06 34.60
CA LEU A 27 -3.05 21.23 33.51
C LEU A 27 -4.12 22.00 32.77
N ALA A 28 -4.06 21.96 31.44
CA ALA A 28 -5.06 22.58 30.60
C ALA A 28 -6.43 21.98 30.93
N ALA A 29 -7.45 22.83 31.08
CA ALA A 29 -8.82 22.35 31.18
C ALA A 29 -9.18 21.61 29.89
N PRO A 30 -10.00 20.54 29.96
CA PRO A 30 -10.38 19.80 28.77
C PRO A 30 -11.15 20.72 27.85
N ALA A 31 -10.81 20.66 26.56
CA ALA A 31 -11.35 21.53 25.54
C ALA A 31 -11.88 20.68 24.38
N ALA A 32 -12.98 21.13 23.81
CA ALA A 32 -13.58 20.55 22.62
C ALA A 32 -13.84 21.67 21.61
N LYS A 33 -13.35 21.51 20.39
CA LYS A 33 -13.62 22.42 19.28
C LYS A 33 -14.57 21.73 18.31
N VAL A 34 -15.62 22.43 17.87
CA VAL A 34 -16.49 21.92 16.81
C VAL A 34 -15.78 22.04 15.48
N ASP A 35 -15.60 20.92 14.79
CA ASP A 35 -14.98 20.87 13.47
C ASP A 35 -16.02 20.90 12.36
N ASN A 36 -17.09 20.09 12.49
CA ASN A 36 -18.15 20.02 11.50
C ASN A 36 -19.51 19.72 12.15
N VAL A 37 -20.58 20.24 11.53
CA VAL A 37 -21.98 19.92 11.87
C VAL A 37 -22.69 19.58 10.56
N ASN A 38 -23.20 18.36 10.45
CA ASN A 38 -23.85 17.85 9.25
C ASN A 38 -25.26 17.33 9.58
N PRO A 39 -26.32 18.12 9.37
CA PRO A 39 -27.71 17.70 9.58
C PRO A 39 -28.38 17.22 8.29
N TRP A 40 -29.28 16.23 8.38
CA TRP A 40 -30.04 15.70 7.22
C TRP A 40 -31.53 15.46 7.52
N GLY A 41 -32.10 16.21 8.47
CA GLY A 41 -33.54 16.24 8.75
C GLY A 41 -34.02 15.12 9.68
N ASN A 42 -33.86 13.85 9.29
CA ASN A 42 -34.18 12.70 10.14
C ASN A 42 -32.98 12.19 10.98
N GLY A 43 -31.87 12.93 10.95
CA GLY A 43 -30.68 12.68 11.73
C GLY A 43 -29.69 13.83 11.59
N GLY A 44 -28.58 13.74 12.30
CA GLY A 44 -27.49 14.70 12.20
C GLY A 44 -26.25 14.23 12.93
N GLN A 45 -25.14 14.86 12.62
CA GLN A 45 -23.83 14.56 13.15
C GLN A 45 -23.11 15.84 13.56
N ILE A 46 -22.35 15.75 14.64
CA ILE A 46 -21.34 16.74 15.01
C ILE A 46 -20.00 16.06 15.21
N THR A 47 -18.95 16.66 14.66
CA THR A 47 -17.56 16.24 14.83
C THR A 47 -16.83 17.25 15.70
N LEU A 48 -16.05 16.76 16.64
CA LEU A 48 -15.34 17.54 17.64
C LEU A 48 -13.86 17.15 17.69
N GLN A 49 -12.96 18.12 17.81
CA GLN A 49 -11.58 17.88 18.21
C GLN A 49 -11.45 18.05 19.72
N LEU A 50 -11.11 16.97 20.44
CA LEU A 50 -10.81 17.03 21.87
C LEU A 50 -9.33 17.35 22.09
N SER A 51 -9.03 18.08 23.16
CA SER A 51 -7.66 18.44 23.55
C SER A 51 -7.58 18.78 25.04
N GLY A 52 -6.41 18.56 25.65
CA GLY A 52 -6.20 18.84 27.07
C GLY A 52 -6.93 17.84 27.98
N CYS A 53 -7.28 16.66 27.45
CA CYS A 53 -8.02 15.65 28.19
C CYS A 53 -7.10 14.60 28.83
N SER A 54 -5.85 14.48 28.37
CA SER A 54 -4.85 13.61 28.99
C SER A 54 -4.74 13.84 30.49
N GLY A 55 -4.94 12.76 31.28
CA GLY A 55 -4.82 12.76 32.74
C GLY A 55 -6.14 12.76 33.52
N TYR A 56 -7.29 12.89 32.85
CA TYR A 56 -8.62 12.65 33.44
C TYR A 56 -8.96 11.15 33.50
N GLY A 57 -9.83 10.74 34.43
CA GLY A 57 -10.29 9.34 34.49
C GLY A 57 -11.36 9.04 33.42
N SER A 58 -12.18 10.04 33.12
CA SER A 58 -13.17 10.07 32.06
C SER A 58 -13.39 11.50 31.57
N ILE A 59 -13.80 11.64 30.32
CA ILE A 59 -14.25 12.87 29.68
C ILE A 59 -15.70 12.70 29.26
N THR A 60 -16.54 13.64 29.64
CA THR A 60 -17.94 13.71 29.23
C THR A 60 -18.17 14.95 28.37
N VAL A 61 -18.70 14.74 27.17
CA VAL A 61 -19.09 15.78 26.23
C VAL A 61 -20.61 15.81 26.12
N THR A 62 -21.19 17.00 26.21
CA THR A 62 -22.63 17.22 26.00
C THR A 62 -22.84 18.06 24.74
N VAL A 63 -23.66 17.55 23.83
CA VAL A 63 -24.10 18.22 22.60
C VAL A 63 -25.61 18.36 22.61
N GLU A 64 -26.12 19.47 22.08
CA GLU A 64 -27.56 19.69 21.87
C GLU A 64 -27.86 19.80 20.38
N PHE A 65 -28.87 19.07 19.92
CA PHE A 65 -29.43 19.17 18.57
C PHE A 65 -30.73 20.01 18.60
N ASP A 66 -31.05 20.70 17.52
CA ASP A 66 -32.24 21.57 17.44
C ASP A 66 -33.57 20.82 17.21
N GLY A 67 -33.50 19.58 16.74
CA GLY A 67 -34.64 18.69 16.53
C GLY A 67 -34.92 17.71 17.68
N THR A 68 -35.78 16.72 17.42
CA THR A 68 -36.03 15.62 18.35
C THR A 68 -35.00 14.52 18.14
N VAL A 69 -34.31 14.09 19.20
CA VAL A 69 -33.36 12.97 19.18
C VAL A 69 -34.03 11.71 19.71
N LYS A 70 -33.96 10.62 18.95
CA LYS A 70 -34.52 9.31 19.31
C LYS A 70 -33.45 8.36 19.83
N SER A 71 -32.29 8.35 19.19
CA SER A 71 -31.13 7.52 19.54
C SER A 71 -29.85 8.30 19.22
N ALA A 72 -28.75 7.89 19.85
CA ALA A 72 -27.44 8.46 19.61
C ALA A 72 -26.37 7.37 19.54
N SER A 73 -25.38 7.59 18.68
CA SER A 73 -24.18 6.78 18.49
C SER A 73 -23.03 7.71 18.10
N GLY A 74 -21.88 7.16 17.72
CA GLY A 74 -20.75 7.94 17.22
C GLY A 74 -19.44 7.17 17.32
N TRP A 75 -18.33 7.91 17.34
CA TRP A 75 -16.98 7.37 17.57
C TRP A 75 -16.23 8.19 18.63
N GLY A 76 -15.21 7.60 19.24
CA GLY A 76 -14.35 8.27 20.24
C GLY A 76 -14.96 8.37 21.65
N PHE A 77 -16.13 7.77 21.88
CA PHE A 77 -16.77 7.67 23.20
C PHE A 77 -17.23 6.23 23.47
N ASP A 78 -17.17 5.80 24.72
CA ASP A 78 -17.59 4.47 25.16
C ASP A 78 -19.11 4.35 25.35
N SER A 79 -19.81 5.48 25.49
CA SER A 79 -21.26 5.50 25.70
C SER A 79 -21.91 6.79 25.23
N TYR A 80 -23.17 6.68 24.82
CA TYR A 80 -24.02 7.79 24.37
C TYR A 80 -25.36 7.72 25.10
N LYS A 81 -25.73 8.78 25.82
CA LYS A 81 -27.00 8.89 26.53
C LYS A 81 -27.82 10.05 25.98
N VAL A 82 -29.05 9.76 25.55
CA VAL A 82 -29.99 10.78 25.06
C VAL A 82 -30.82 11.33 26.23
N GLU A 83 -30.84 12.65 26.38
CA GLU A 83 -31.67 13.39 27.33
C GLU A 83 -32.42 14.52 26.60
N GLY A 84 -33.64 14.22 26.14
CA GLY A 84 -34.41 15.14 25.31
C GLY A 84 -33.73 15.33 23.94
N ASN A 85 -33.30 16.55 23.62
CA ASN A 85 -32.54 16.86 22.42
C ASN A 85 -31.02 16.92 22.66
N ARG A 86 -30.55 16.50 23.84
CA ARG A 86 -29.14 16.45 24.20
C ARG A 86 -28.59 15.03 24.13
N VAL A 87 -27.34 14.93 23.73
CA VAL A 87 -26.54 13.70 23.84
C VAL A 87 -25.38 13.96 24.80
N ILE A 88 -25.27 13.09 25.80
CA ILE A 88 -24.15 13.04 26.73
C ILE A 88 -23.30 11.84 26.32
N ALA A 89 -22.12 12.11 25.75
CA ALA A 89 -21.17 11.10 25.33
C ALA A 89 -20.01 11.04 26.32
N THR A 90 -19.59 9.84 26.74
CA THR A 90 -18.53 9.67 27.74
C THR A 90 -17.43 8.75 27.22
N CYS A 91 -16.19 9.18 27.38
CA CYS A 91 -14.97 8.45 27.07
C CYS A 91 -14.20 8.20 28.37
N SER A 92 -13.79 6.95 28.63
CA SER A 92 -13.06 6.54 29.83
C SER A 92 -11.60 6.26 29.51
N TYR A 93 -10.69 6.63 30.40
CA TYR A 93 -9.25 6.40 30.23
C TYR A 93 -8.91 4.91 30.11
N SER A 94 -9.63 4.06 30.85
CA SER A 94 -9.49 2.60 30.77
C SER A 94 -10.49 1.96 29.79
N GLY A 95 -11.22 2.77 29.03
CA GLY A 95 -12.22 2.32 28.07
C GLY A 95 -11.59 1.97 26.71
N PRO A 96 -12.31 1.19 25.88
CA PRO A 96 -11.85 0.82 24.53
C PRO A 96 -11.67 2.05 23.61
N ASN A 97 -12.32 3.17 23.89
CA ASN A 97 -12.18 4.40 23.10
C ASN A 97 -11.28 5.46 23.75
N SER A 98 -10.36 5.09 24.64
CA SER A 98 -9.47 6.03 25.34
C SER A 98 -8.61 6.90 24.40
N TRP A 99 -8.41 6.48 23.15
CA TRP A 99 -7.82 7.28 22.08
C TRP A 99 -8.59 8.58 21.78
N GLY A 100 -9.87 8.66 22.14
CA GLY A 100 -10.71 9.84 21.95
C GLY A 100 -10.35 11.03 22.83
N PHE A 101 -9.54 10.85 23.89
CA PHE A 101 -9.20 11.91 24.85
C PHE A 101 -8.61 13.15 24.16
N ASP A 102 -7.62 12.99 23.30
CA ASP A 102 -7.04 14.11 22.55
C ASP A 102 -7.19 13.87 21.02
N GLY A 103 -8.32 13.29 20.63
CA GLY A 103 -8.62 12.85 19.27
C GLY A 103 -9.80 13.57 18.61
N ASN A 104 -9.98 13.29 17.31
CA ASN A 104 -11.18 13.68 16.58
C ASN A 104 -12.30 12.67 16.88
N VAL A 105 -13.38 13.15 17.47
CA VAL A 105 -14.50 12.33 17.96
C VAL A 105 -15.81 12.82 17.36
N GLY A 106 -16.86 12.01 17.44
CA GLY A 106 -18.15 12.43 16.90
C GLY A 106 -19.35 11.83 17.57
N ILE A 107 -20.45 12.56 17.45
CA ILE A 107 -21.76 12.20 17.96
C ILE A 107 -22.75 12.29 16.80
N GLN A 108 -23.43 11.19 16.53
CA GLN A 108 -24.50 11.07 15.55
C GLN A 108 -25.81 10.75 16.24
N VAL A 109 -26.90 11.27 15.68
CA VAL A 109 -28.25 11.07 16.19
C VAL A 109 -29.21 10.68 15.08
N GLU A 110 -30.17 9.82 15.42
CA GLU A 110 -31.39 9.64 14.63
C GLU A 110 -32.53 10.42 15.29
N GLY A 111 -33.42 10.97 14.48
CA GLY A 111 -34.41 11.90 15.00
C GLY A 111 -35.36 12.45 13.94
N SER A 112 -35.88 13.63 14.23
CA SER A 112 -36.73 14.38 13.30
C SER A 112 -36.55 15.88 13.48
N ASN A 113 -36.60 16.61 12.36
CA ASN A 113 -36.41 18.06 12.30
C ASN A 113 -35.04 18.52 12.81
N ILE A 114 -33.99 17.73 12.58
CA ILE A 114 -32.63 18.10 12.91
C ILE A 114 -32.05 18.94 11.77
N SER A 115 -31.77 20.21 12.06
CA SER A 115 -31.15 21.19 11.16
C SER A 115 -29.84 21.76 11.70
N GLY A 116 -29.39 21.33 12.89
CA GLY A 116 -28.13 21.75 13.48
C GLY A 116 -27.83 21.11 14.82
N ALA A 117 -26.59 21.30 15.27
CA ALA A 117 -26.07 20.82 16.54
C ALA A 117 -25.10 21.84 17.13
N ARG A 118 -24.97 21.85 18.45
CA ARG A 118 -23.97 22.66 19.15
C ARG A 118 -23.36 21.93 20.33
N LEU A 119 -22.06 22.12 20.52
CA LEU A 119 -21.36 21.73 21.74
C LEU A 119 -21.90 22.56 22.92
N ILE A 120 -22.28 21.90 24.01
CA ILE A 120 -22.75 22.53 25.24
C ILE A 120 -21.64 22.57 26.28
N SER A 121 -20.98 21.42 26.51
CA SER A 121 -19.92 21.33 27.50
C SER A 121 -19.00 20.15 27.25
N ILE A 122 -17.79 20.25 27.80
CA ILE A 122 -16.86 19.16 28.04
C ILE A 122 -16.44 19.23 29.51
N VAL A 123 -16.42 18.09 30.19
CA VAL A 123 -16.06 17.97 31.61
C VAL A 123 -15.22 16.71 31.79
N GLY A 124 -14.11 16.80 32.52
CA GLY A 124 -13.36 15.63 32.97
C GLY A 124 -13.57 15.36 34.46
N ASP A 125 -13.52 14.10 34.88
CA ASP A 125 -13.66 13.73 36.30
C ASP A 125 -12.33 13.81 37.08
N GLY A 126 -12.39 14.37 38.29
CA GLY A 126 -11.26 14.40 39.22
C GLY A 126 -10.18 15.46 38.94
N SER A 127 -9.24 15.56 39.89
CA SER A 127 -7.96 16.25 39.70
C SER A 127 -6.98 15.24 39.11
N SER A 128 -6.48 15.54 37.91
CA SER A 128 -5.33 14.92 37.25
C SER A 128 -4.45 14.02 38.14
N GLY A 129 -4.39 12.73 37.78
CA GLY A 129 -3.94 11.65 38.64
C GLY A 129 -2.59 11.83 39.35
N SER A 130 -2.56 11.50 40.64
CA SER A 130 -1.36 10.96 41.28
C SER A 130 -1.31 9.46 40.97
N GLY A 131 -0.55 9.11 39.94
CA GLY A 131 -0.27 7.74 39.53
C GLY A 131 1.11 7.72 38.90
N GLY A 132 2.14 7.88 39.72
CA GLY A 132 3.53 7.79 39.30
C GLY A 132 3.87 6.36 38.88
N GLY A 133 4.12 6.19 37.59
CA GLY A 133 4.77 5.04 37.00
C GLY A 133 5.15 5.44 35.58
N ALA A 134 6.40 5.86 35.39
CA ALA A 134 6.98 5.87 34.06
C ALA A 134 6.98 4.42 33.57
N ALA A 135 6.00 4.07 32.74
CA ALA A 135 6.09 2.88 31.93
C ALA A 135 7.12 3.19 30.85
N ASP A 136 8.26 2.52 30.93
CA ASP A 136 9.13 2.31 29.78
C ASP A 136 8.27 1.90 28.59
N TYR A 137 8.29 2.70 27.54
CA TYR A 137 7.87 2.26 26.22
C TYR A 137 8.93 1.30 25.70
N THR A 138 9.00 0.10 26.25
CA THR A 138 9.49 -1.04 25.47
C THR A 138 8.44 -1.32 24.41
N ASN A 139 8.84 -1.20 23.14
CA ASN A 139 8.13 -1.68 21.96
C ASN A 139 7.34 -2.96 22.30
N ALA A 140 6.05 -2.81 22.57
CA ALA A 140 5.13 -3.92 22.40
C ALA A 140 4.99 -4.08 20.89
N ALA A 141 5.24 -5.28 20.39
CA ALA A 141 4.87 -5.67 19.04
C ALA A 141 3.40 -5.26 18.79
N PRO A 142 3.04 -4.88 17.55
CA PRO A 142 1.64 -4.62 17.22
C PRO A 142 0.81 -5.84 17.68
N PRO A 143 -0.39 -5.64 18.25
CA PRO A 143 -1.25 -6.77 18.57
C PRO A 143 -1.46 -7.57 17.30
N ASP A 144 -1.29 -8.89 17.40
CA ASP A 144 -1.67 -9.82 16.34
C ASP A 144 -3.08 -9.44 15.87
N GLY A 145 -3.25 -9.32 14.55
CA GLY A 145 -4.55 -9.05 13.95
C GLY A 145 -5.59 -10.08 14.41
N PRO A 146 -6.89 -9.82 14.20
CA PRO A 146 -7.91 -10.83 14.46
C PRO A 146 -7.52 -12.15 13.79
N SER A 147 -7.70 -13.25 14.53
CA SER A 147 -7.34 -14.61 14.12
C SER A 147 -7.96 -15.00 12.76
N ARG A 148 -7.09 -15.16 11.74
CA ARG A 148 -7.34 -15.61 10.36
C ARG A 148 -7.72 -17.09 10.25
N ALA A 149 -8.92 -17.47 10.67
CA ALA A 149 -9.37 -18.83 10.42
C ALA A 149 -10.80 -18.81 9.91
N HIS A 150 -10.94 -18.66 8.59
CA HIS A 150 -12.10 -19.22 7.90
C HIS A 150 -11.97 -20.75 7.97
N VAL A 151 -13.08 -21.43 8.30
CA VAL A 151 -13.06 -22.86 8.69
C VAL A 151 -12.52 -23.78 7.59
N ASP A 152 -12.48 -23.27 6.35
CA ASP A 152 -12.08 -24.01 5.16
C ASP A 152 -10.79 -23.46 4.50
N SER A 153 -10.18 -22.37 4.98
CA SER A 153 -8.91 -21.87 4.42
C SER A 153 -7.69 -22.56 5.02
N VAL A 154 -6.60 -22.62 4.25
CA VAL A 154 -5.39 -23.35 4.63
C VAL A 154 -4.14 -22.50 4.36
N GLU A 155 -3.75 -21.69 5.34
CA GLU A 155 -2.57 -20.83 5.23
C GLU A 155 -1.29 -21.60 4.84
N GLY A 156 -0.63 -21.13 3.78
CA GLY A 156 0.66 -21.55 3.29
C GLY A 156 0.61 -22.56 2.14
N ASP A 157 -0.55 -22.98 1.65
CA ASP A 157 -0.65 -23.90 0.51
C ASP A 157 -0.81 -23.19 -0.85
N ASP A 158 -1.03 -21.87 -0.86
CA ASP A 158 -1.32 -21.11 -2.08
C ASP A 158 -0.14 -20.34 -2.69
N TRP A 159 1.07 -20.57 -2.19
CA TRP A 159 2.27 -19.97 -2.76
C TRP A 159 2.50 -20.43 -4.21
N LEU A 160 3.04 -19.52 -5.02
CA LEU A 160 3.31 -19.75 -6.43
C LEU A 160 4.81 -19.67 -6.73
N THR A 161 5.20 -20.24 -7.87
CA THR A 161 6.56 -20.16 -8.41
C THR A 161 6.49 -20.21 -9.93
N THR A 162 7.63 -20.10 -10.61
CA THR A 162 7.70 -20.16 -12.07
C THR A 162 8.45 -21.39 -12.57
N ASP A 163 8.01 -21.90 -13.72
CA ASP A 163 8.68 -22.95 -14.50
C ASP A 163 8.68 -22.57 -15.99
N GLY A 164 9.86 -22.21 -16.51
CA GLY A 164 9.99 -21.63 -17.85
C GLY A 164 9.15 -20.36 -17.99
N ASN A 165 8.28 -20.30 -18.99
CA ASN A 165 7.34 -19.20 -19.18
C ASN A 165 6.00 -19.31 -18.42
N LYS A 166 5.89 -20.24 -17.46
CA LYS A 166 4.64 -20.53 -16.76
C LYS A 166 4.71 -20.15 -15.29
N ILE A 167 3.57 -19.76 -14.75
CA ILE A 167 3.35 -19.69 -13.30
C ILE A 167 2.71 -21.02 -12.88
N VAL A 168 3.22 -21.59 -11.79
CA VAL A 168 2.80 -22.88 -11.24
C VAL A 168 2.62 -22.76 -9.73
N ASP A 169 1.81 -23.64 -9.15
CA ASP A 169 1.78 -23.85 -7.70
C ASP A 169 3.09 -24.52 -7.21
N MET A 170 3.22 -24.73 -5.90
CA MET A 170 4.40 -25.38 -5.32
C MET A 170 4.57 -26.87 -5.69
N ASN A 171 3.55 -27.52 -6.26
CA ASN A 171 3.62 -28.88 -6.79
C ASN A 171 4.01 -28.93 -8.28
N GLY A 172 4.02 -27.78 -8.98
CA GLY A 172 4.30 -27.68 -10.41
C GLY A 172 3.05 -27.72 -11.29
N THR A 173 1.84 -27.63 -10.72
CA THR A 173 0.60 -27.48 -11.49
C THR A 173 0.54 -26.07 -12.06
N GLN A 174 0.40 -25.95 -13.39
CA GLN A 174 0.25 -24.65 -14.03
C GLN A 174 -1.04 -23.95 -13.61
N VAL A 175 -0.92 -22.69 -13.23
CA VAL A 175 -2.04 -21.82 -12.87
C VAL A 175 -2.15 -20.65 -13.84
N TRP A 176 -3.36 -20.11 -13.99
CA TRP A 176 -3.58 -18.85 -14.71
C TRP A 176 -4.17 -17.79 -13.78
N MET A 177 -3.43 -16.71 -13.61
CA MET A 177 -3.86 -15.54 -12.86
C MET A 177 -4.65 -14.63 -13.80
N THR A 178 -5.99 -14.65 -13.70
CA THR A 178 -6.91 -13.88 -14.56
C THR A 178 -7.77 -12.99 -13.67
N GLY A 179 -7.42 -11.71 -13.59
CA GLY A 179 -7.90 -10.79 -12.58
C GLY A 179 -8.34 -9.43 -13.09
N CYS A 180 -8.52 -8.48 -12.16
CA CYS A 180 -8.74 -7.07 -12.46
C CYS A 180 -8.00 -6.17 -11.47
N ASN A 181 -7.82 -4.90 -11.85
CA ASN A 181 -7.21 -3.89 -10.99
C ASN A 181 -8.31 -3.14 -10.24
N TRP A 182 -8.15 -2.90 -8.94
CA TRP A 182 -8.97 -1.93 -8.20
C TRP A 182 -8.06 -0.88 -7.56
N PHE A 183 -7.98 0.30 -8.17
CA PHE A 183 -7.11 1.37 -7.67
C PHE A 183 -7.81 2.20 -6.58
N GLY A 184 -7.01 2.95 -5.81
CA GLY A 184 -7.49 3.89 -4.79
C GLY A 184 -6.50 4.12 -3.67
N TYR A 185 -5.83 3.07 -3.19
CA TYR A 185 -4.82 3.16 -2.13
C TYR A 185 -3.57 3.96 -2.54
N ASN A 186 -3.29 4.09 -3.83
CA ASN A 186 -2.27 4.99 -4.37
C ASN A 186 -2.71 6.46 -4.38
N THR A 187 -4.01 6.73 -4.23
CA THR A 187 -4.60 8.07 -4.29
C THR A 187 -4.87 8.64 -2.89
N GLY A 188 -5.30 9.90 -2.81
CA GLY A 188 -5.66 10.56 -1.55
C GLY A 188 -6.92 10.03 -0.85
N THR A 189 -7.58 8.99 -1.37
CA THR A 189 -8.73 8.34 -0.73
C THR A 189 -8.30 7.34 0.34
N ASN A 190 -7.04 6.88 0.32
CA ASN A 190 -6.43 5.96 1.29
C ASN A 190 -7.20 4.63 1.49
N LEU A 191 -8.06 4.29 0.53
CA LEU A 191 -8.67 2.98 0.28
C LEU A 191 -9.09 2.93 -1.19
N PHE A 192 -9.52 1.77 -1.67
CA PHE A 192 -10.19 1.63 -2.95
C PHE A 192 -11.15 2.77 -3.32
N ASP A 193 -10.98 3.29 -4.54
CA ASP A 193 -11.90 4.30 -5.08
C ASP A 193 -13.27 3.68 -5.34
N GLY A 194 -14.33 4.42 -5.02
CA GLY A 194 -15.71 3.99 -5.21
C GLY A 194 -16.45 3.61 -3.93
N VAL A 195 -15.77 3.31 -2.82
CA VAL A 195 -16.43 2.87 -1.55
C VAL A 195 -17.22 4.02 -0.88
N TRP A 196 -17.08 5.25 -1.35
CA TRP A 196 -18.03 6.33 -1.03
C TRP A 196 -19.42 6.12 -1.64
N ASN A 197 -19.53 5.25 -2.65
CA ASN A 197 -20.76 4.90 -3.35
C ASN A 197 -21.14 3.42 -3.25
N CYS A 198 -20.19 2.48 -3.18
CA CYS A 198 -20.45 1.04 -3.07
C CYS A 198 -20.19 0.46 -1.66
N ASN A 199 -20.62 -0.78 -1.43
CA ASN A 199 -20.22 -1.56 -0.26
C ASN A 199 -18.97 -2.39 -0.61
N LEU A 200 -17.92 -2.30 0.22
CA LEU A 200 -16.63 -2.95 -0.02
C LEU A 200 -16.76 -4.48 -0.11
N LYS A 201 -17.46 -5.09 0.84
CA LYS A 201 -17.64 -6.56 0.89
C LYS A 201 -18.40 -7.06 -0.33
N GLU A 202 -19.55 -6.45 -0.64
CA GLU A 202 -20.36 -6.80 -1.81
C GLU A 202 -19.60 -6.59 -3.13
N SER A 203 -18.74 -5.57 -3.21
CA SER A 203 -17.89 -5.34 -4.38
C SER A 203 -16.85 -6.44 -4.58
N LEU A 204 -16.11 -6.83 -3.53
CA LEU A 204 -15.14 -7.94 -3.59
C LEU A 204 -15.83 -9.27 -3.90
N GLU A 205 -16.96 -9.55 -3.26
CA GLU A 205 -17.78 -10.72 -3.57
C GLU A 205 -18.23 -10.72 -5.04
N GLY A 206 -18.65 -9.55 -5.55
CA GLY A 206 -19.07 -9.38 -6.93
C GLY A 206 -17.97 -9.60 -7.96
N ILE A 207 -16.71 -9.29 -7.61
CA ILE A 207 -15.51 -9.55 -8.41
C ILE A 207 -15.24 -11.06 -8.44
N ALA A 208 -15.17 -11.71 -7.27
CA ALA A 208 -14.93 -13.16 -7.18
C ALA A 208 -16.04 -13.97 -7.88
N ASN A 209 -17.31 -13.61 -7.68
CA ASN A 209 -18.47 -14.23 -8.33
C ASN A 209 -18.43 -14.15 -9.87
N ARG A 210 -17.63 -13.24 -10.42
CA ARG A 210 -17.42 -13.05 -11.86
C ARG A 210 -16.17 -13.73 -12.39
N GLY A 211 -15.46 -14.50 -11.56
CA GLY A 211 -14.36 -15.35 -11.99
C GLY A 211 -12.99 -14.67 -12.05
N PHE A 212 -12.87 -13.47 -11.47
CA PHE A 212 -11.57 -12.84 -11.29
C PHE A 212 -10.88 -13.47 -10.07
N ASN A 213 -9.82 -14.23 -10.30
CA ASN A 213 -9.15 -15.00 -9.24
C ASN A 213 -7.98 -14.25 -8.57
N ILE A 214 -7.61 -13.09 -9.12
CA ILE A 214 -6.63 -12.19 -8.51
C ILE A 214 -7.07 -10.73 -8.61
N LEU A 215 -6.77 -9.96 -7.57
CA LEU A 215 -6.94 -8.52 -7.51
C LEU A 215 -5.57 -7.82 -7.49
N ARG A 216 -5.24 -7.03 -8.53
CA ARG A 216 -4.09 -6.11 -8.49
C ARG A 216 -4.51 -4.85 -7.74
N VAL A 217 -3.79 -4.50 -6.68
CA VAL A 217 -4.11 -3.40 -5.75
C VAL A 217 -3.04 -2.30 -5.85
N PRO A 218 -3.29 -1.26 -6.68
CA PRO A 218 -2.49 -0.05 -6.72
C PRO A 218 -2.40 0.67 -5.37
N MET A 219 -1.19 0.77 -4.83
CA MET A 219 -0.83 1.45 -3.58
C MET A 219 0.27 2.49 -3.80
N SER A 220 0.47 3.38 -2.82
CA SER A 220 1.61 4.30 -2.83
C SER A 220 2.64 3.94 -1.77
N ALA A 221 3.93 4.07 -2.07
CA ALA A 221 5.00 3.84 -1.09
C ALA A 221 4.83 4.75 0.14
N GLU A 222 4.40 6.00 -0.07
CA GLU A 222 4.09 6.94 0.99
C GLU A 222 3.02 6.43 1.97
N LEU A 223 1.93 5.83 1.48
CA LEU A 223 0.90 5.27 2.34
C LEU A 223 1.45 4.11 3.18
N LEU A 224 2.24 3.23 2.58
CA LEU A 224 2.87 2.11 3.29
C LEU A 224 3.81 2.59 4.40
N LEU A 225 4.62 3.63 4.13
CA LEU A 225 5.50 4.23 5.14
C LEU A 225 4.73 4.93 6.26
N GLN A 226 3.57 5.52 5.94
CA GLN A 226 2.67 6.07 6.95
C GLN A 226 2.14 4.95 7.84
N TRP A 227 1.60 3.87 7.27
CA TRP A 227 1.15 2.70 8.03
C TRP A 227 2.25 2.10 8.90
N LYS A 228 3.46 1.91 8.35
CA LYS A 228 4.65 1.43 9.06
C LYS A 228 5.00 2.30 10.26
N SER A 229 4.81 3.62 10.16
CA SER A 229 5.10 4.58 11.23
C SER A 229 3.95 4.77 12.22
N GLY A 230 2.85 4.02 12.09
CA GLY A 230 1.66 4.15 12.94
C GLY A 230 0.79 5.36 12.60
N ASN A 231 1.03 5.99 11.44
CA ASN A 231 0.20 7.07 10.92
C ASN A 231 -0.82 6.47 9.95
N TYR A 232 -2.10 6.51 10.29
CA TYR A 232 -3.16 5.93 9.47
C TYR A 232 -4.03 7.05 8.89
N PRO A 233 -3.82 7.49 7.64
CA PRO A 233 -4.67 8.46 6.99
C PRO A 233 -6.14 8.01 6.98
N ALA A 234 -7.06 8.97 7.01
CA ALA A 234 -8.49 8.68 6.94
C ALA A 234 -8.84 8.05 5.59
N ALA A 235 -9.49 6.90 5.62
CA ALA A 235 -10.06 6.26 4.43
C ALA A 235 -11.36 6.94 4.00
N ASN A 236 -11.52 7.19 2.70
CA ASN A 236 -12.69 7.85 2.14
C ASN A 236 -13.77 6.84 1.70
N TYR A 237 -14.72 6.56 2.59
CA TYR A 237 -15.85 5.68 2.32
C TYR A 237 -17.16 6.25 2.88
N ASN A 238 -18.28 5.63 2.51
CA ASN A 238 -19.58 5.95 3.08
C ASN A 238 -19.83 5.14 4.36
N GLN A 239 -19.79 5.82 5.51
CA GLN A 239 -19.89 5.21 6.85
C GLN A 239 -21.24 4.55 7.13
N ALA A 240 -22.30 4.95 6.42
CA ALA A 240 -23.63 4.35 6.58
C ALA A 240 -23.79 3.06 5.77
N TYR A 241 -23.11 2.97 4.62
CA TYR A 241 -23.15 1.78 3.75
C TYR A 241 -22.07 0.75 4.08
N ASN A 242 -20.99 1.16 4.74
CA ASN A 242 -19.86 0.32 5.14
C ASN A 242 -19.64 0.45 6.65
N SER A 243 -20.69 0.20 7.43
CA SER A 243 -20.70 0.45 8.88
C SER A 243 -19.67 -0.36 9.67
N GLU A 244 -19.28 -1.51 9.13
CA GLU A 244 -18.24 -2.41 9.61
C GLU A 244 -16.85 -1.73 9.64
N LEU A 245 -16.59 -0.80 8.71
CA LEU A 245 -15.31 -0.10 8.61
C LEU A 245 -15.16 1.04 9.63
N ASN A 246 -16.24 1.47 10.27
CA ASN A 246 -16.26 2.64 11.18
C ASN A 246 -15.35 2.48 12.41
N SER A 247 -14.97 1.26 12.75
CA SER A 247 -14.08 0.94 13.87
C SER A 247 -12.63 0.68 13.45
N MET A 248 -12.33 0.77 12.16
CA MET A 248 -11.05 0.40 11.57
C MET A 248 -10.30 1.64 11.08
N ASN A 249 -8.98 1.64 11.26
CA ASN A 249 -8.08 2.56 10.57
C ASN A 249 -7.78 2.07 9.14
N SER A 250 -7.11 2.87 8.30
CA SER A 250 -6.88 2.50 6.87
C SER A 250 -6.07 1.22 6.67
N LEU A 251 -5.13 0.89 7.57
CA LEU A 251 -4.41 -0.39 7.52
C LEU A 251 -5.33 -1.55 7.91
N GLN A 252 -6.13 -1.40 8.97
CA GLN A 252 -7.10 -2.42 9.40
C GLN A 252 -8.18 -2.67 8.34
N ILE A 253 -8.56 -1.64 7.58
CA ILE A 253 -9.46 -1.81 6.43
C ILE A 253 -8.77 -2.67 5.35
N PHE A 254 -7.48 -2.48 5.10
CA PHE A 254 -6.74 -3.33 4.17
C PHE A 254 -6.56 -4.77 4.69
N ASP A 255 -6.29 -4.95 6.00
CA ASP A 255 -6.30 -6.28 6.62
C ASP A 255 -7.66 -6.98 6.39
N TYR A 256 -8.77 -6.26 6.58
CA TYR A 256 -10.12 -6.77 6.30
C TYR A 256 -10.37 -7.06 4.82
N VAL A 257 -9.74 -6.33 3.90
CA VAL A 257 -9.79 -6.66 2.46
C VAL A 257 -9.15 -8.02 2.20
N LEU A 258 -8.01 -8.31 2.83
CA LEU A 258 -7.34 -9.60 2.68
C LEU A 258 -8.21 -10.74 3.23
N ASP A 259 -8.79 -10.56 4.42
CA ASP A 259 -9.74 -11.53 5.00
C ASP A 259 -10.90 -11.83 4.03
N LEU A 260 -11.44 -10.80 3.37
CA LEU A 260 -12.51 -10.98 2.39
C LEU A 260 -12.04 -11.64 1.09
N CYS A 261 -10.82 -11.37 0.64
CA CYS A 261 -10.25 -12.03 -0.52
C CYS A 261 -10.05 -13.53 -0.25
N GLU A 262 -9.52 -13.88 0.93
CA GLU A 262 -9.43 -15.27 1.42
C GLU A 262 -10.82 -15.91 1.53
N GLU A 263 -11.81 -15.23 2.15
CA GLU A 263 -13.21 -15.70 2.25
C GLU A 263 -13.81 -16.05 0.88
N TYR A 264 -13.37 -15.37 -0.18
CA TYR A 264 -13.88 -15.53 -1.53
C TYR A 264 -12.95 -16.29 -2.49
N GLY A 265 -11.86 -16.90 -1.99
CA GLY A 265 -10.91 -17.67 -2.81
C GLY A 265 -10.16 -16.84 -3.85
N MET A 266 -10.03 -15.53 -3.62
CA MET A 266 -9.34 -14.58 -4.49
C MET A 266 -7.97 -14.22 -3.90
N LYS A 267 -6.94 -14.17 -4.76
CA LYS A 267 -5.59 -13.75 -4.35
C LYS A 267 -5.35 -12.28 -4.65
N VAL A 268 -4.28 -11.72 -4.12
CA VAL A 268 -3.93 -10.30 -4.20
C VAL A 268 -2.51 -10.14 -4.72
N MET A 269 -2.35 -9.21 -5.65
CA MET A 269 -1.06 -8.67 -6.08
C MET A 269 -0.98 -7.22 -5.62
N ILE A 270 0.06 -6.86 -4.88
CA ILE A 270 0.29 -5.46 -4.51
C ILE A 270 1.10 -4.79 -5.60
N ASP A 271 0.64 -3.61 -6.04
CA ASP A 271 1.34 -2.77 -7.00
C ASP A 271 1.74 -1.45 -6.34
N ILE A 272 3.03 -1.10 -6.35
CA ILE A 272 3.45 0.26 -6.00
C ILE A 272 3.25 1.19 -7.19
N HIS A 273 2.02 1.68 -7.27
CA HIS A 273 1.53 2.49 -8.37
C HIS A 273 2.15 3.90 -8.41
N SER A 274 2.60 4.40 -7.26
CA SER A 274 3.26 5.69 -7.15
C SER A 274 4.13 5.79 -5.91
N ALA A 275 5.20 6.58 -5.98
CA ALA A 275 6.00 6.87 -4.79
C ALA A 275 5.19 7.68 -3.76
N ASN A 276 4.54 8.75 -4.23
CA ASN A 276 3.67 9.60 -3.42
C ASN A 276 2.21 9.16 -3.48
N THR A 277 1.46 9.42 -2.41
CA THR A 277 0.01 9.28 -2.40
C THR A 277 -0.60 10.42 -3.21
N ASP A 278 -0.92 10.16 -4.47
CA ASP A 278 -1.38 11.15 -5.46
C ASP A 278 -2.15 10.45 -6.59
N ALA A 279 -3.33 10.96 -6.94
CA ALA A 279 -4.13 10.44 -8.04
C ALA A 279 -3.42 10.55 -9.41
N ALA A 280 -2.48 11.49 -9.55
CA ALA A 280 -1.63 11.64 -10.74
C ALA A 280 -0.21 11.07 -10.54
N GLY A 281 0.04 10.36 -9.43
CA GLY A 281 1.36 9.88 -9.02
C GLY A 281 2.01 8.89 -9.99
N HIS A 282 1.21 8.17 -10.79
CA HIS A 282 1.70 7.27 -11.83
C HIS A 282 2.49 8.00 -12.94
N ASN A 283 2.28 9.31 -13.15
CA ASN A 283 3.01 10.11 -14.15
C ASN A 283 4.48 10.37 -13.78
N TYR A 284 4.94 9.90 -12.61
CA TYR A 284 6.34 10.01 -12.25
C TYR A 284 7.13 8.84 -12.89
N PRO A 285 8.14 9.13 -13.73
CA PRO A 285 8.85 8.11 -14.52
C PRO A 285 9.64 7.11 -13.70
N VAL A 286 10.01 7.48 -12.47
CA VAL A 286 10.89 6.72 -11.57
C VAL A 286 10.25 6.56 -10.19
N TRP A 287 10.73 5.60 -9.41
CA TRP A 287 10.19 5.17 -8.11
C TRP A 287 10.55 6.10 -6.93
N TYR A 288 11.17 7.25 -7.20
CA TYR A 288 11.57 8.23 -6.20
C TYR A 288 11.16 9.65 -6.61
N THR A 289 10.97 10.49 -5.61
CA THR A 289 10.63 11.91 -5.72
C THR A 289 11.47 12.73 -4.74
N ASP A 290 11.16 14.03 -4.62
CA ASP A 290 11.73 14.89 -3.58
C ASP A 290 11.21 14.54 -2.16
N ARG A 291 10.09 13.81 -2.06
CA ARG A 291 9.46 13.39 -0.80
C ARG A 291 9.78 11.95 -0.41
N ILE A 292 9.97 11.08 -1.40
CA ILE A 292 10.21 9.65 -1.23
C ILE A 292 11.51 9.28 -1.92
N SER A 293 12.53 8.91 -1.16
CA SER A 293 13.79 8.41 -1.73
C SER A 293 13.67 6.96 -2.21
N ALA A 294 14.58 6.53 -3.08
CA ALA A 294 14.71 5.13 -3.51
C ALA A 294 14.81 4.15 -2.31
N ALA A 295 15.56 4.52 -1.27
CA ALA A 295 15.65 3.72 -0.05
C ALA A 295 14.31 3.61 0.71
N GLN A 296 13.49 4.67 0.70
CA GLN A 296 12.17 4.65 1.32
C GLN A 296 11.17 3.84 0.48
N PHE A 297 11.30 3.86 -0.84
CA PHE A 297 10.54 3.01 -1.75
C PHE A 297 10.83 1.52 -1.48
N GLU A 298 12.10 1.13 -1.37
CA GLU A 298 12.50 -0.22 -0.93
C GLU A 298 11.95 -0.55 0.46
N GLU A 299 12.11 0.36 1.43
CA GLU A 299 11.64 0.19 2.81
C GLU A 299 10.12 -0.08 2.87
N ALA A 300 9.33 0.61 2.03
CA ALA A 300 7.89 0.44 1.95
C ALA A 300 7.50 -0.98 1.52
N LEU A 301 8.10 -1.47 0.44
CA LEU A 301 7.85 -2.80 -0.12
C LEU A 301 8.31 -3.92 0.83
N VAL A 302 9.53 -3.82 1.37
CA VAL A 302 10.08 -4.83 2.29
C VAL A 302 9.28 -4.89 3.58
N TRP A 303 8.83 -3.75 4.11
CA TRP A 303 7.95 -3.74 5.28
C TRP A 303 6.63 -4.45 5.01
N LEU A 304 6.01 -4.20 3.85
CA LEU A 304 4.77 -4.85 3.48
C LEU A 304 4.96 -6.36 3.32
N ALA A 305 6.01 -6.77 2.62
CA ALA A 305 6.38 -8.17 2.44
C ALA A 305 6.62 -8.88 3.78
N ASP A 306 7.37 -8.28 4.70
CA ASP A 306 7.63 -8.86 6.02
C ASP A 306 6.36 -8.95 6.88
N ARG A 307 5.47 -7.95 6.79
CA ARG A 307 4.20 -7.93 7.53
C ARG A 307 3.26 -9.08 7.11
N TYR A 308 3.20 -9.38 5.82
CA TYR A 308 2.26 -10.34 5.23
C TYR A 308 2.93 -11.63 4.73
N LYS A 309 4.17 -11.93 5.15
CA LYS A 309 4.91 -13.14 4.70
C LYS A 309 4.28 -14.50 5.06
N ASN A 310 3.31 -14.48 5.97
CA ASN A 310 2.52 -15.65 6.38
C ASN A 310 1.05 -15.39 6.08
N ASP A 311 0.77 -14.74 4.95
CA ASP A 311 -0.56 -14.50 4.40
C ASP A 311 -0.49 -14.77 2.90
N ASP A 312 -0.75 -16.01 2.52
CA ASP A 312 -0.75 -16.44 1.12
C ASP A 312 -1.95 -15.94 0.31
N THR A 313 -2.79 -15.07 0.90
CA THR A 313 -3.69 -14.22 0.11
C THR A 313 -2.90 -13.26 -0.77
N ILE A 314 -1.76 -12.74 -0.29
CA ILE A 314 -0.84 -11.93 -1.11
C ILE A 314 0.22 -12.83 -1.73
N VAL A 315 0.08 -13.11 -3.03
CA VAL A 315 0.99 -14.02 -3.75
C VAL A 315 2.07 -13.31 -4.56
N ALA A 316 1.93 -11.99 -4.79
CA ALA A 316 2.82 -11.24 -5.69
C ALA A 316 3.00 -9.77 -5.30
N TYR A 317 4.20 -9.25 -5.57
CA TYR A 317 4.54 -7.82 -5.47
C TYR A 317 5.01 -7.28 -6.83
N ASP A 318 4.19 -6.42 -7.43
CA ASP A 318 4.53 -5.58 -8.57
C ASP A 318 5.26 -4.33 -8.08
N LEU A 319 6.55 -4.30 -8.40
CA LEU A 319 7.50 -3.44 -7.69
C LEU A 319 7.26 -1.96 -7.94
N LYS A 320 6.97 -1.56 -9.19
CA LYS A 320 6.68 -0.17 -9.55
C LYS A 320 5.86 -0.16 -10.83
N ASN A 321 4.70 0.48 -10.78
CA ASN A 321 3.91 0.76 -11.96
C ASN A 321 4.66 1.63 -12.96
N GLU A 322 4.73 1.17 -14.19
CA GLU A 322 5.11 1.90 -15.39
C GLU A 322 6.37 2.77 -15.21
N PRO A 323 7.56 2.21 -14.97
CA PRO A 323 8.78 2.99 -15.19
C PRO A 323 8.82 3.49 -16.64
N HIS A 324 9.11 4.78 -16.85
CA HIS A 324 8.97 5.40 -18.16
C HIS A 324 9.85 6.65 -18.30
N GLY A 325 9.59 7.44 -19.35
CA GLY A 325 10.25 8.69 -19.68
C GLY A 325 11.02 8.57 -21.01
N LYS A 326 11.04 9.67 -21.74
CA LYS A 326 11.73 9.78 -23.03
C LYS A 326 13.17 10.25 -22.87
N ALA A 327 14.00 9.97 -23.86
CA ALA A 327 15.41 10.33 -23.84
C ALA A 327 15.61 11.86 -23.80
N SER A 328 14.69 12.61 -24.41
CA SER A 328 14.66 14.07 -24.38
C SER A 328 14.21 14.66 -23.03
N GLU A 329 13.66 13.85 -22.12
CA GLU A 329 13.20 14.25 -20.80
C GLU A 329 14.32 14.14 -19.76
N THR A 330 14.28 15.02 -18.76
CA THR A 330 15.34 15.13 -17.74
C THR A 330 15.41 13.90 -16.83
N THR A 331 14.27 13.29 -16.54
CA THR A 331 14.17 12.10 -15.70
C THR A 331 13.44 11.04 -16.52
N HIS A 332 14.09 9.90 -16.73
CA HIS A 332 13.53 8.76 -17.42
C HIS A 332 14.19 7.48 -16.89
N ALA A 333 13.43 6.39 -16.81
CA ALA A 333 13.92 5.08 -16.41
C ALA A 333 14.84 4.50 -17.51
N ILE A 334 15.93 3.85 -17.09
CA ILE A 334 16.85 3.15 -18.00
C ILE A 334 16.99 1.67 -17.59
N TRP A 335 17.52 0.85 -18.49
CA TRP A 335 17.75 -0.58 -18.25
C TRP A 335 19.10 -1.04 -18.82
N ASN A 336 20.12 -1.13 -17.96
CA ASN A 336 21.45 -1.66 -18.30
C ASN A 336 22.22 -2.08 -17.03
N ASP A 337 23.53 -2.33 -17.13
CA ASP A 337 24.40 -2.67 -15.98
C ASP A 337 25.09 -1.46 -15.31
N SER A 338 24.64 -0.24 -15.58
CA SER A 338 25.17 0.95 -14.91
C SER A 338 24.64 1.09 -13.48
N SER A 339 25.26 1.96 -12.68
CA SER A 339 24.77 2.34 -11.35
C SER A 339 23.99 3.66 -11.37
N ASP A 340 23.35 4.00 -12.49
CA ASP A 340 22.53 5.21 -12.57
C ASP A 340 21.37 5.16 -11.57
N ALA A 341 21.03 6.29 -10.97
CA ALA A 341 19.93 6.37 -10.00
C ALA A 341 18.56 6.05 -10.62
N ALA A 342 18.40 6.25 -11.94
CA ALA A 342 17.19 5.93 -12.68
C ALA A 342 17.25 4.55 -13.38
N ASN A 343 18.24 3.72 -13.06
CA ASN A 343 18.33 2.37 -13.63
C ASN A 343 17.34 1.40 -12.97
N TRP A 344 16.23 1.15 -13.67
CA TRP A 344 15.14 0.33 -13.16
C TRP A 344 15.59 -1.12 -12.92
N LYS A 345 16.39 -1.69 -13.82
CA LYS A 345 16.93 -3.06 -13.64
C LYS A 345 17.70 -3.20 -12.34
N ALA A 346 18.54 -2.21 -12.02
CA ALA A 346 19.36 -2.22 -10.82
C ALA A 346 18.51 -2.12 -9.54
N GLU A 347 17.53 -1.20 -9.51
CA GLU A 347 16.64 -1.07 -8.36
C GLU A 347 15.71 -2.26 -8.21
N ALA A 348 15.07 -2.73 -9.29
CA ALA A 348 14.20 -3.89 -9.27
C ALA A 348 14.94 -5.12 -8.73
N THR A 349 16.18 -5.38 -9.19
CA THR A 349 17.01 -6.49 -8.68
C THR A 349 17.26 -6.36 -7.18
N LYS A 350 17.58 -5.15 -6.70
CA LYS A 350 17.87 -4.86 -5.30
C LYS A 350 16.63 -5.07 -4.42
N VAL A 351 15.50 -4.49 -4.80
CA VAL A 351 14.24 -4.55 -4.05
C VAL A 351 13.66 -5.96 -4.06
N ALA A 352 13.69 -6.65 -5.21
CA ALA A 352 13.34 -8.06 -5.31
C ALA A 352 14.18 -8.93 -4.37
N GLY A 353 15.49 -8.66 -4.32
CA GLY A 353 16.40 -9.28 -3.37
C GLY A 353 15.95 -9.10 -1.93
N ALA A 354 15.68 -7.86 -1.52
CA ALA A 354 15.28 -7.54 -0.16
C ALA A 354 13.91 -8.12 0.23
N ILE A 355 12.95 -8.18 -0.70
CA ILE A 355 11.65 -8.84 -0.49
C ILE A 355 11.85 -10.34 -0.28
N LEU A 356 12.60 -11.01 -1.15
CA LEU A 356 12.82 -12.47 -1.06
C LEU A 356 13.64 -12.88 0.18
N ASP A 357 14.39 -11.95 0.79
CA ASP A 357 15.07 -12.21 2.06
C ASP A 357 14.08 -12.29 3.25
N VAL A 358 12.91 -11.65 3.16
CA VAL A 358 11.87 -11.67 4.23
C VAL A 358 10.67 -12.55 3.89
N ASN A 359 10.33 -12.68 2.61
CA ASN A 359 9.30 -13.57 2.08
C ASN A 359 9.84 -14.32 0.84
N PRO A 360 10.41 -15.52 1.00
CA PRO A 360 11.01 -16.27 -0.10
C PRO A 360 9.99 -16.90 -1.07
N HIS A 361 8.69 -16.82 -0.76
CA HIS A 361 7.60 -17.45 -1.54
C HIS A 361 6.83 -16.47 -2.41
N ALA A 362 7.12 -15.17 -2.29
CA ALA A 362 6.43 -14.15 -3.07
C ALA A 362 6.93 -14.10 -4.52
N LEU A 363 5.99 -14.09 -5.46
CA LEU A 363 6.32 -13.71 -6.84
C LEU A 363 6.73 -12.24 -6.88
N ILE A 364 7.85 -11.97 -7.55
CA ILE A 364 8.37 -10.65 -7.84
C ILE A 364 7.98 -10.30 -9.27
N VAL A 365 7.10 -9.31 -9.40
CA VAL A 365 6.60 -8.84 -10.70
C VAL A 365 7.34 -7.57 -11.09
N VAL A 366 8.01 -7.60 -12.24
CA VAL A 366 8.85 -6.51 -12.73
C VAL A 366 8.37 -6.02 -14.09
N GLU A 367 7.79 -4.83 -14.13
CA GLU A 367 7.43 -4.15 -15.36
C GLU A 367 8.65 -3.72 -16.20
N GLY A 368 8.41 -3.42 -17.48
CA GLY A 368 9.39 -2.84 -18.40
C GLY A 368 9.60 -1.34 -18.22
N ILE A 369 10.27 -0.71 -19.19
CA ILE A 369 10.42 0.76 -19.27
C ILE A 369 9.68 1.32 -20.50
N GLU A 370 9.83 2.61 -20.84
CA GLU A 370 9.23 3.19 -22.07
C GLU A 370 10.14 3.02 -23.30
N ILE A 371 11.44 3.29 -23.13
CA ILE A 371 12.41 3.39 -24.23
C ILE A 371 13.53 2.35 -24.10
N TYR A 372 14.00 1.82 -25.23
CA TYR A 372 15.20 0.97 -25.28
C TYR A 372 16.06 1.35 -26.49
N PRO A 373 17.40 1.43 -26.37
CA PRO A 373 18.24 1.85 -27.48
C PRO A 373 18.05 1.00 -28.73
N SER A 374 17.93 1.65 -29.89
CA SER A 374 17.83 0.95 -31.18
C SER A 374 19.11 0.20 -31.53
N ASP A 375 20.26 0.69 -31.05
CA ASP A 375 21.56 0.03 -31.13
C ASP A 375 22.35 0.25 -29.83
N ILE A 376 22.32 -0.75 -28.97
CA ILE A 376 22.98 -0.75 -27.67
C ILE A 376 24.51 -0.61 -27.74
N SER A 377 25.11 -1.01 -28.87
CA SER A 377 26.58 -0.97 -29.04
C SER A 377 27.09 0.46 -29.24
N SER A 378 26.26 1.35 -29.75
CA SER A 378 26.58 2.75 -29.99
C SER A 378 25.88 3.71 -29.03
N ASN A 379 24.72 3.33 -28.47
CA ASN A 379 23.97 4.10 -27.50
C ASN A 379 23.48 3.22 -26.35
N ASN A 380 24.11 3.32 -25.17
CA ASN A 380 23.63 2.64 -23.97
C ASN A 380 22.98 3.66 -23.01
N PHE A 381 21.85 4.24 -23.45
CA PHE A 381 21.13 5.32 -22.76
C PHE A 381 21.94 6.63 -22.61
N THR A 382 22.79 6.93 -23.60
CA THR A 382 23.62 8.15 -23.60
C THR A 382 23.10 9.25 -24.51
N SER A 383 22.26 8.91 -25.49
CA SER A 383 21.64 9.88 -26.41
C SER A 383 20.41 10.53 -25.77
N GLN A 384 20.18 11.80 -26.09
CA GLN A 384 18.96 12.54 -25.76
C GLN A 384 18.01 12.71 -26.97
N ASP A 385 18.34 12.12 -28.12
CA ASP A 385 17.44 12.10 -29.28
C ASP A 385 16.52 10.87 -29.19
N ASP A 386 15.21 11.11 -29.06
CA ASP A 386 14.20 10.05 -28.95
C ASP A 386 14.24 9.09 -30.16
N LYS A 387 14.76 9.52 -31.31
CA LYS A 387 14.90 8.66 -32.51
C LYS A 387 15.95 7.56 -32.39
N ASP A 388 16.85 7.68 -31.41
CA ASP A 388 17.87 6.66 -31.16
C ASP A 388 17.31 5.49 -30.33
N TYR A 389 16.02 5.52 -29.98
CA TYR A 389 15.35 4.55 -29.13
C TYR A 389 14.13 3.94 -29.83
N LYS A 390 13.87 2.68 -29.50
CA LYS A 390 12.58 2.03 -29.71
C LYS A 390 11.68 2.37 -28.52
N THR A 391 10.51 2.92 -28.79
CA THR A 391 9.57 3.42 -27.78
C THR A 391 8.27 2.63 -27.86
N THR A 392 7.78 2.19 -26.71
CA THR A 392 6.45 1.55 -26.59
C THR A 392 5.67 2.15 -25.41
N TRP A 393 4.62 1.50 -24.94
CA TRP A 393 3.88 1.88 -23.74
C TRP A 393 4.80 1.99 -22.52
N TRP A 394 4.42 2.84 -21.57
CA TRP A 394 5.05 2.88 -20.26
C TRP A 394 4.94 1.50 -19.60
N GLY A 395 6.00 1.02 -18.95
CA GLY A 395 6.01 -0.32 -18.36
C GLY A 395 6.08 -1.50 -19.34
N ALA A 396 6.15 -1.29 -20.66
CA ALA A 396 6.01 -2.39 -21.64
C ALA A 396 7.30 -2.78 -22.37
N ASN A 397 8.33 -1.94 -22.33
CA ASN A 397 9.58 -2.21 -23.02
C ASN A 397 10.47 -3.16 -22.19
N LEU A 398 10.40 -4.45 -22.49
CA LEU A 398 11.21 -5.50 -21.87
C LEU A 398 12.32 -6.02 -22.79
N MET A 399 12.71 -5.25 -23.81
CA MET A 399 13.83 -5.59 -24.69
C MET A 399 15.13 -5.81 -23.90
N GLY A 400 15.31 -5.07 -22.80
CA GLY A 400 16.47 -5.16 -21.92
C GLY A 400 16.64 -6.51 -21.22
N VAL A 401 15.61 -7.37 -21.16
CA VAL A 401 15.70 -8.71 -20.56
C VAL A 401 16.70 -9.60 -21.33
N ARG A 402 16.76 -9.46 -22.65
CA ARG A 402 17.67 -10.26 -23.50
C ARG A 402 19.15 -9.92 -23.26
N ASP A 403 19.45 -8.64 -23.08
CA ASP A 403 20.82 -8.13 -22.98
C ASP A 403 21.30 -8.04 -21.53
N TYR A 404 20.39 -7.69 -20.61
CA TYR A 404 20.65 -7.43 -19.20
C TYR A 404 19.55 -8.09 -18.34
N PRO A 405 19.49 -9.44 -18.29
CA PRO A 405 18.50 -10.13 -17.47
C PRO A 405 18.65 -9.78 -15.99
N ILE A 406 17.54 -9.84 -15.26
CA ILE A 406 17.56 -9.77 -13.80
C ILE A 406 18.03 -11.13 -13.29
N ASP A 407 19.00 -11.10 -12.38
CA ASP A 407 19.51 -12.30 -11.68
C ASP A 407 19.47 -12.04 -10.17
N LEU A 408 18.68 -12.83 -9.46
CA LEU A 408 18.46 -12.78 -8.03
C LEU A 408 19.44 -13.70 -7.27
N GLY A 409 20.50 -14.16 -7.95
CA GLY A 409 21.67 -14.81 -7.35
C GLY A 409 21.55 -16.31 -7.13
N SER A 410 20.40 -16.92 -7.43
CA SER A 410 20.22 -18.38 -7.40
C SER A 410 19.03 -18.81 -8.26
N GLU A 411 19.04 -20.07 -8.73
CA GLU A 411 17.93 -20.62 -9.52
C GLU A 411 16.60 -20.58 -8.75
N THR A 412 16.60 -20.93 -7.45
CA THR A 412 15.38 -20.89 -6.62
C THR A 412 14.80 -19.49 -6.52
N ARG A 413 15.62 -18.46 -6.35
CA ARG A 413 15.15 -17.06 -6.31
C ARG A 413 14.70 -16.59 -7.69
N ASN A 414 15.38 -16.99 -8.75
CA ASN A 414 14.99 -16.65 -10.12
C ASN A 414 13.64 -17.28 -10.52
N LYS A 415 13.25 -18.40 -9.89
CA LYS A 415 11.90 -18.99 -10.03
C LYS A 415 10.78 -18.19 -9.35
N GLN A 416 11.09 -17.06 -8.73
CA GLN A 416 10.09 -16.12 -8.22
C GLN A 416 9.91 -14.91 -9.14
N LEU A 417 10.69 -14.79 -10.22
CA LEU A 417 10.62 -13.64 -11.12
C LEU A 417 9.53 -13.83 -12.19
N VAL A 418 8.68 -12.81 -12.32
CA VAL A 418 7.68 -12.65 -13.38
C VAL A 418 7.91 -11.29 -14.03
N TYR A 419 7.96 -11.22 -15.36
CA TYR A 419 7.97 -9.93 -16.05
C TYR A 419 6.54 -9.44 -16.29
N SER A 420 6.32 -8.13 -16.24
CA SER A 420 4.99 -7.55 -16.48
C SER A 420 5.00 -6.52 -17.60
N VAL A 421 3.88 -6.41 -18.31
CA VAL A 421 3.67 -5.45 -19.40
C VAL A 421 2.31 -4.80 -19.30
N HIS A 422 2.26 -3.53 -19.70
CA HIS A 422 1.01 -2.81 -19.92
C HIS A 422 0.84 -2.57 -21.42
N ASP A 423 -0.36 -2.79 -21.96
CA ASP A 423 -0.65 -2.48 -23.36
C ASP A 423 -2.08 -1.96 -23.47
N TYR A 424 -2.25 -0.95 -24.31
CA TYR A 424 -3.49 -0.21 -24.43
C TYR A 424 -3.87 0.06 -25.89
N GLY A 425 -5.12 0.44 -26.09
CA GLY A 425 -5.64 0.80 -27.40
C GLY A 425 -5.53 2.29 -27.73
N PRO A 426 -5.96 2.68 -28.94
CA PRO A 426 -5.85 4.05 -29.46
C PRO A 426 -6.60 5.12 -28.66
N LEU A 427 -7.50 4.77 -27.74
CA LEU A 427 -8.19 5.75 -26.88
C LEU A 427 -7.40 6.17 -25.66
N VAL A 428 -6.39 5.40 -25.25
CA VAL A 428 -5.41 5.83 -24.24
C VAL A 428 -4.37 6.71 -24.92
N TYR A 429 -3.73 6.19 -25.98
CA TYR A 429 -2.82 6.99 -26.81
C TYR A 429 -2.77 6.48 -28.26
N GLN A 430 -2.78 7.41 -29.22
CA GLN A 430 -2.66 7.09 -30.64
C GLN A 430 -1.19 6.81 -31.01
N GLN A 431 -0.73 5.60 -30.70
CA GLN A 431 0.62 5.14 -31.05
C GLN A 431 0.84 5.02 -32.57
N PRO A 432 2.09 5.15 -33.07
CA PRO A 432 2.38 5.14 -34.51
C PRO A 432 1.92 3.88 -35.24
N TRP A 433 1.93 2.71 -34.58
CA TRP A 433 1.50 1.44 -35.18
C TRP A 433 -0.02 1.32 -35.36
N PHE A 434 -0.81 2.29 -34.87
CA PHE A 434 -2.23 2.38 -35.17
C PHE A 434 -2.52 3.21 -36.43
N ASP A 435 -1.56 4.00 -36.93
CA ASP A 435 -1.76 4.87 -38.09
C ASP A 435 -2.00 4.06 -39.37
N GLY A 436 -2.94 4.52 -40.21
CA GLY A 436 -3.36 3.80 -41.42
C GLY A 436 -4.19 2.53 -41.17
N GLY A 437 -4.49 2.19 -39.91
CA GLY A 437 -5.20 0.99 -39.50
C GLY A 437 -4.28 -0.20 -39.26
N PHE A 438 -4.70 -1.10 -38.39
CA PHE A 438 -3.90 -2.23 -37.91
C PHE A 438 -4.62 -3.58 -38.04
N THR A 439 -3.85 -4.65 -38.02
CA THR A 439 -4.29 -6.05 -37.94
C THR A 439 -3.60 -6.73 -36.76
N TYR A 440 -4.05 -7.94 -36.40
CA TYR A 440 -3.35 -8.78 -35.44
C TYR A 440 -1.86 -8.93 -35.80
N ASP A 441 -1.56 -9.31 -37.05
CA ASP A 441 -0.18 -9.50 -37.52
C ASP A 441 0.66 -8.22 -37.46
N SER A 442 0.08 -7.05 -37.73
CA SER A 442 0.83 -5.80 -37.64
C SER A 442 1.11 -5.43 -36.18
N LEU A 443 0.14 -5.63 -35.27
CA LEU A 443 0.35 -5.39 -33.83
C LEU A 443 1.37 -6.37 -33.24
N TYR A 444 1.29 -7.66 -33.60
CA TYR A 444 2.27 -8.66 -33.22
C TYR A 444 3.68 -8.22 -33.58
N LYS A 445 3.87 -7.78 -34.83
CA LYS A 445 5.18 -7.36 -35.33
C LYS A 445 5.64 -6.02 -34.75
N ASP A 446 4.77 -5.03 -34.72
CA ASP A 446 5.15 -3.63 -34.51
C ASP A 446 4.98 -3.17 -33.04
N ALA A 447 4.23 -3.92 -32.21
CA ALA A 447 3.91 -3.55 -30.82
C ALA A 447 4.17 -4.63 -29.76
N TRP A 448 4.22 -5.93 -30.10
CA TRP A 448 4.29 -7.00 -29.09
C TRP A 448 5.59 -7.82 -29.11
N HIS A 449 5.92 -8.46 -30.24
CA HIS A 449 6.98 -9.47 -30.35
C HIS A 449 8.32 -8.98 -29.83
N ASP A 450 8.88 -7.94 -30.46
CA ASP A 450 10.22 -7.45 -30.13
C ASP A 450 10.28 -6.84 -28.73
N TYR A 451 9.20 -6.21 -28.27
CA TYR A 451 9.19 -5.50 -26.99
C TYR A 451 9.11 -6.42 -25.79
N TRP A 452 8.32 -7.50 -25.86
CA TRP A 452 8.10 -8.36 -24.69
C TRP A 452 7.65 -9.78 -25.00
N LEU A 453 6.87 -10.02 -26.07
CA LEU A 453 6.26 -11.34 -26.30
C LEU A 453 7.30 -12.43 -26.62
N TYR A 454 8.48 -12.06 -27.13
CA TYR A 454 9.60 -12.99 -27.29
C TYR A 454 9.99 -13.70 -25.98
N ILE A 455 9.77 -13.09 -24.80
CA ILE A 455 10.07 -13.67 -23.50
C ILE A 455 9.24 -14.93 -23.27
N VAL A 456 7.96 -14.89 -23.66
CA VAL A 456 7.04 -16.02 -23.59
C VAL A 456 7.42 -17.05 -24.65
N GLU A 457 7.59 -16.64 -25.91
CA GLU A 457 7.82 -17.57 -27.03
C GLU A 457 9.17 -18.30 -26.95
N GLU A 458 10.19 -17.67 -26.38
CA GLU A 458 11.52 -18.26 -26.17
C GLU A 458 11.64 -19.00 -24.83
N ASN A 459 10.55 -19.12 -24.06
CA ASN A 459 10.50 -19.78 -22.76
C ASN A 459 11.51 -19.21 -21.74
N ILE A 460 11.65 -17.87 -21.70
CA ILE A 460 12.61 -17.17 -20.82
C ILE A 460 12.03 -17.03 -19.40
N ALA A 461 10.83 -16.49 -19.28
CA ALA A 461 10.12 -16.25 -18.02
C ALA A 461 8.63 -16.04 -18.29
N PRO A 462 7.74 -16.13 -17.29
CA PRO A 462 6.34 -15.78 -17.48
C PRO A 462 6.21 -14.27 -17.72
N VAL A 463 5.27 -13.90 -18.59
CA VAL A 463 4.82 -12.52 -18.75
C VAL A 463 3.40 -12.39 -18.20
N PHE A 464 3.22 -11.41 -17.32
CA PHE A 464 1.94 -11.00 -16.77
C PHE A 464 1.50 -9.69 -17.44
N ILE A 465 0.26 -9.60 -17.90
CA ILE A 465 -0.28 -8.34 -18.41
C ILE A 465 -0.86 -7.58 -17.20
N GLY A 466 -0.07 -6.68 -16.63
CA GLY A 466 -0.44 -5.89 -15.45
C GLY A 466 -1.66 -5.00 -15.71
N GLU A 467 -1.75 -4.45 -16.92
CA GLU A 467 -2.86 -3.61 -17.33
C GLU A 467 -3.17 -3.77 -18.81
N TRP A 468 -4.46 -3.98 -19.09
CA TRP A 468 -5.05 -3.83 -20.42
C TRP A 468 -6.52 -3.47 -20.28
N GLY A 469 -7.05 -2.65 -21.18
CA GLY A 469 -8.45 -2.25 -21.11
C GLY A 469 -8.78 -1.05 -21.97
N GLY A 470 -10.01 -0.58 -21.84
CA GLY A 470 -10.47 0.59 -22.59
C GLY A 470 -11.98 0.68 -22.78
N PHE A 471 -12.40 1.78 -23.39
CA PHE A 471 -13.77 1.91 -23.89
C PHE A 471 -13.99 0.98 -25.10
N MET A 472 -15.09 0.21 -25.07
CA MET A 472 -15.45 -0.74 -26.14
C MET A 472 -16.08 -0.04 -27.36
N GLN A 473 -15.30 0.76 -28.08
CA GLN A 473 -15.79 1.51 -29.24
C GLN A 473 -14.75 1.63 -30.37
N GLY A 474 -15.23 1.61 -31.62
CA GLY A 474 -14.42 1.89 -32.81
C GLY A 474 -13.15 1.03 -32.88
N ASP A 475 -12.04 1.66 -33.26
CA ASP A 475 -10.73 1.00 -33.35
C ASP A 475 -10.24 0.51 -31.98
N ASN A 476 -10.68 1.11 -30.87
CA ASN A 476 -10.28 0.62 -29.55
C ASN A 476 -10.85 -0.78 -29.26
N LEU A 477 -12.12 -1.02 -29.60
CA LEU A 477 -12.71 -2.35 -29.49
C LEU A 477 -11.98 -3.35 -30.38
N LYS A 478 -11.61 -2.96 -31.61
CA LYS A 478 -10.85 -3.81 -32.52
C LYS A 478 -9.47 -4.18 -31.96
N TRP A 479 -8.76 -3.22 -31.35
CA TRP A 479 -7.50 -3.52 -30.63
C TRP A 479 -7.75 -4.45 -29.45
N MET A 480 -8.77 -4.18 -28.61
CA MET A 480 -9.11 -5.03 -27.47
C MET A 480 -9.40 -6.47 -27.92
N GLU A 481 -10.14 -6.65 -29.01
CA GLU A 481 -10.44 -7.98 -29.58
C GLU A 481 -9.17 -8.74 -29.99
N TYR A 482 -8.21 -8.07 -30.62
CA TYR A 482 -6.92 -8.67 -30.98
C TYR A 482 -6.05 -8.95 -29.76
N PHE A 483 -6.04 -8.07 -28.76
CA PHE A 483 -5.27 -8.29 -27.55
C PHE A 483 -5.86 -9.43 -26.72
N ARG A 484 -7.20 -9.53 -26.65
CA ARG A 484 -7.90 -10.69 -26.07
C ARG A 484 -7.61 -11.97 -26.83
N GLN A 485 -7.54 -11.92 -28.16
CA GLN A 485 -7.12 -13.06 -28.98
C GLN A 485 -5.69 -13.49 -28.61
N LEU A 486 -4.76 -12.55 -28.45
CA LEU A 486 -3.38 -12.83 -28.03
C LEU A 486 -3.35 -13.51 -26.65
N ILE A 487 -4.10 -12.98 -25.67
CA ILE A 487 -4.23 -13.57 -24.33
C ILE A 487 -4.71 -15.03 -24.43
N ALA A 488 -5.75 -15.28 -25.24
CA ALA A 488 -6.30 -16.61 -25.42
C ALA A 488 -5.32 -17.57 -26.11
N GLU A 489 -4.61 -17.12 -27.16
CA GLU A 489 -3.69 -17.97 -27.93
C GLU A 489 -2.41 -18.31 -27.14
N GLN A 490 -1.93 -17.38 -26.32
CA GLN A 490 -0.67 -17.53 -25.57
C GLN A 490 -0.89 -17.93 -24.10
N HIS A 491 -2.14 -18.04 -23.66
CA HIS A 491 -2.52 -18.38 -22.28
C HIS A 491 -1.85 -17.44 -21.25
N LEU A 492 -1.92 -16.14 -21.52
CA LEU A 492 -1.25 -15.12 -20.71
C LEU A 492 -2.01 -14.84 -19.42
N ASN A 493 -1.26 -14.62 -18.35
CA ASN A 493 -1.77 -14.10 -17.09
C ASN A 493 -2.08 -12.61 -17.24
N PHE A 494 -3.14 -12.10 -16.62
CA PHE A 494 -3.51 -10.69 -16.75
C PHE A 494 -4.32 -10.15 -15.57
N THR A 495 -4.30 -8.83 -15.42
CA THR A 495 -5.36 -8.06 -14.76
C THR A 495 -5.97 -7.04 -15.72
N PHE A 496 -7.29 -7.02 -15.80
CA PHE A 496 -8.03 -6.05 -16.61
C PHE A 496 -8.10 -4.70 -15.91
N TRP A 497 -7.67 -3.64 -16.59
CA TRP A 497 -7.81 -2.27 -16.13
C TRP A 497 -9.16 -1.69 -16.58
N CYS A 498 -10.10 -1.45 -15.68
CA CYS A 498 -10.08 -1.70 -14.22
C CYS A 498 -11.48 -2.07 -13.71
N TYR A 499 -11.57 -2.44 -12.43
CA TYR A 499 -12.86 -2.51 -11.73
C TYR A 499 -13.55 -1.15 -11.70
N ASN A 500 -12.80 -0.10 -11.37
CA ASN A 500 -13.29 1.26 -11.10
C ASN A 500 -14.03 1.89 -12.29
N ALA A 501 -15.04 2.73 -12.01
CA ALA A 501 -15.68 3.53 -13.07
C ALA A 501 -14.88 4.79 -13.45
N ASN A 502 -14.03 5.29 -12.55
CA ASN A 502 -13.42 6.63 -12.65
C ASN A 502 -12.06 6.67 -13.35
N SER A 503 -11.68 5.65 -14.13
CA SER A 503 -10.56 5.80 -15.08
C SER A 503 -11.03 6.58 -16.31
N GLY A 504 -10.41 7.74 -16.56
CA GLY A 504 -10.90 8.74 -17.52
C GLY A 504 -10.77 8.37 -19.00
N ASP A 505 -9.83 7.48 -19.33
CA ASP A 505 -9.48 7.04 -20.69
C ASP A 505 -9.91 5.60 -20.99
N THR A 506 -10.27 4.82 -19.97
CA THR A 506 -10.71 3.42 -20.14
C THR A 506 -12.10 3.10 -19.59
N GLY A 507 -12.62 3.91 -18.66
CA GLY A 507 -13.74 3.51 -17.79
C GLY A 507 -13.39 2.25 -17.00
N GLY A 508 -14.37 1.40 -16.70
CA GLY A 508 -14.06 0.09 -16.10
C GLY A 508 -15.22 -0.89 -16.14
N LEU A 509 -15.17 -1.89 -15.25
CA LEU A 509 -16.12 -2.99 -15.15
C LEU A 509 -17.41 -2.61 -14.42
N VAL A 510 -17.43 -1.47 -13.73
CA VAL A 510 -18.64 -0.88 -13.15
C VAL A 510 -18.97 0.47 -13.78
N GLN A 511 -20.25 0.82 -13.75
CA GLN A 511 -20.79 2.11 -14.19
C GLN A 511 -20.48 3.20 -13.15
N ASP A 512 -20.71 4.47 -13.51
CA ASP A 512 -20.43 5.65 -12.68
C ASP A 512 -21.03 5.62 -11.25
N ASP A 513 -22.04 4.78 -11.00
CA ASP A 513 -22.62 4.60 -9.67
C ASP A 513 -21.80 3.69 -8.74
N PHE A 514 -20.72 3.06 -9.25
CA PHE A 514 -19.88 2.06 -8.59
C PHE A 514 -20.62 0.81 -8.09
N LYS A 515 -21.86 0.59 -8.54
CA LYS A 515 -22.72 -0.52 -8.11
C LYS A 515 -23.12 -1.41 -9.27
N THR A 516 -23.48 -0.79 -10.38
CA THR A 516 -23.98 -1.47 -11.56
C THR A 516 -22.79 -1.95 -12.39
N TRP A 517 -22.72 -3.24 -12.67
CA TRP A 517 -21.71 -3.80 -13.55
C TRP A 517 -21.97 -3.41 -15.02
N ASP A 518 -20.91 -3.14 -15.78
CA ASP A 518 -20.94 -3.14 -17.23
C ASP A 518 -20.93 -4.58 -17.74
N GLU A 519 -22.11 -5.18 -17.86
CA GLU A 519 -22.26 -6.58 -18.29
C GLU A 519 -21.73 -6.83 -19.72
N ALA A 520 -21.68 -5.82 -20.59
CA ALA A 520 -21.12 -5.97 -21.93
C ALA A 520 -19.58 -6.06 -21.86
N LYS A 521 -18.95 -5.18 -21.08
CA LYS A 521 -17.50 -5.21 -20.87
C LYS A 521 -17.07 -6.44 -20.08
N TYR A 522 -17.81 -6.80 -19.03
CA TYR A 522 -17.56 -8.04 -18.31
C TYR A 522 -17.67 -9.27 -19.24
N ALA A 523 -18.74 -9.38 -20.05
CA ALA A 523 -18.87 -10.50 -20.99
C ALA A 523 -17.71 -10.58 -21.99
N PHE A 524 -17.16 -9.43 -22.41
CA PHE A 524 -15.99 -9.38 -23.27
C PHE A 524 -14.74 -9.96 -22.58
N VAL A 525 -14.48 -9.58 -21.33
CA VAL A 525 -13.32 -10.07 -20.55
C VAL A 525 -13.49 -11.53 -20.14
N LYS A 526 -14.73 -11.94 -19.83
CA LYS A 526 -15.07 -13.31 -19.42
C LYS A 526 -14.57 -14.38 -20.40
N GLU A 527 -14.47 -14.06 -21.69
CA GLU A 527 -13.99 -15.01 -22.72
C GLU A 527 -12.54 -15.49 -22.49
N VAL A 528 -11.76 -14.79 -21.67
CA VAL A 528 -10.38 -15.17 -21.32
C VAL A 528 -10.15 -15.39 -19.82
N LEU A 529 -11.21 -15.41 -19.01
CA LEU A 529 -11.09 -15.82 -17.61
C LEU A 529 -10.87 -17.33 -17.48
N TRP A 530 -10.15 -17.75 -16.45
CA TRP A 530 -9.83 -19.16 -16.25
C TRP A 530 -11.06 -19.97 -15.86
N MET A 531 -11.48 -20.87 -16.76
CA MET A 531 -12.64 -21.73 -16.59
C MET A 531 -12.30 -23.18 -16.96
N ASP A 532 -12.98 -24.12 -16.33
CA ASP A 532 -12.97 -25.52 -16.74
C ASP A 532 -13.89 -25.78 -17.95
N ASP A 533 -13.86 -27.01 -18.48
CA ASP A 533 -14.71 -27.44 -19.60
C ASP A 533 -16.22 -27.36 -19.30
N GLN A 534 -16.62 -27.20 -18.04
CA GLN A 534 -18.00 -27.08 -17.59
C GLN A 534 -18.43 -25.61 -17.39
N GLY A 535 -17.50 -24.66 -17.61
CA GLY A 535 -17.74 -23.23 -17.46
C GLY A 535 -17.73 -22.74 -16.01
N ARG A 536 -17.16 -23.52 -15.08
CA ARG A 536 -16.91 -23.08 -13.69
C ARG A 536 -15.60 -22.32 -13.65
N PHE A 537 -15.56 -21.21 -12.91
CA PHE A 537 -14.33 -20.44 -12.75
C PHE A 537 -13.35 -21.17 -11.83
N ILE A 538 -12.06 -21.05 -12.11
CA ILE A 538 -11.01 -21.72 -11.33
C ILE A 538 -10.31 -20.68 -10.45
N GLY A 539 -10.36 -20.89 -9.13
CA GLY A 539 -9.63 -20.11 -8.15
C GLY A 539 -8.13 -20.43 -8.13
N LEU A 540 -7.38 -19.56 -7.45
CA LEU A 540 -5.97 -19.81 -7.13
C LEU A 540 -5.78 -20.43 -5.74
N ASP A 541 -6.80 -20.33 -4.89
CA ASP A 541 -6.83 -20.93 -3.56
C ASP A 541 -7.13 -22.44 -3.65
N HIS A 542 -6.31 -23.26 -3.00
CA HIS A 542 -6.43 -24.72 -3.04
C HIS A 542 -7.64 -25.24 -2.28
N ALA A 543 -8.10 -24.55 -1.25
CA ALA A 543 -9.16 -25.03 -0.37
C ALA A 543 -10.48 -24.28 -0.55
N VAL A 544 -10.43 -22.97 -0.80
CA VAL A 544 -11.59 -22.09 -0.89
C VAL A 544 -12.02 -21.89 -2.35
N PRO A 545 -13.28 -22.21 -2.72
CA PRO A 545 -13.79 -21.93 -4.06
C PRO A 545 -13.83 -20.44 -4.39
N LEU A 546 -13.54 -20.10 -5.65
CA LEU A 546 -13.62 -18.72 -6.13
C LEU A 546 -15.07 -18.22 -6.20
N GLY A 547 -15.46 -17.42 -5.21
CA GLY A 547 -16.83 -16.93 -5.04
C GLY A 547 -17.87 -18.06 -5.10
N SER A 548 -19.09 -17.70 -5.49
CA SER A 548 -20.23 -18.64 -5.57
C SER A 548 -20.32 -19.44 -6.87
N ASN A 549 -19.54 -19.08 -7.90
CA ASN A 549 -19.61 -19.66 -9.24
C ASN A 549 -18.32 -20.40 -9.66
N GLY A 550 -17.33 -20.45 -8.78
CA GLY A 550 -16.05 -21.10 -9.03
C GLY A 550 -15.83 -22.39 -8.24
N ILE A 551 -14.62 -22.91 -8.38
CA ILE A 551 -14.09 -24.07 -7.65
C ILE A 551 -12.70 -23.73 -7.09
N ALA A 552 -12.30 -24.45 -6.05
CA ALA A 552 -10.96 -24.36 -5.51
C ALA A 552 -9.94 -25.01 -6.47
N LEU A 553 -8.67 -24.63 -6.36
CA LEU A 553 -7.62 -25.13 -7.24
C LEU A 553 -7.42 -26.64 -7.10
N SER A 554 -7.51 -27.20 -5.87
CA SER A 554 -7.44 -28.66 -5.65
C SER A 554 -8.61 -29.43 -6.25
N ASP A 555 -9.81 -28.84 -6.32
CA ASP A 555 -10.97 -29.47 -6.96
C ASP A 555 -10.79 -29.55 -8.49
N TRP A 556 -10.03 -28.62 -9.06
CA TRP A 556 -9.70 -28.60 -10.48
C TRP A 556 -8.53 -29.52 -10.82
N SER A 557 -7.42 -29.40 -10.09
CA SER A 557 -6.18 -30.16 -10.34
C SER A 557 -6.29 -31.62 -9.90
N GLY A 558 -7.11 -31.91 -8.90
CA GLY A 558 -7.17 -33.20 -8.22
C GLY A 558 -5.99 -33.44 -7.26
N GLU A 559 -5.19 -32.40 -7.00
CA GLU A 559 -4.02 -32.45 -6.11
C GLU A 559 -4.30 -31.71 -4.81
N ILE A 560 -3.87 -32.30 -3.69
CA ILE A 560 -3.88 -31.65 -2.38
C ILE A 560 -2.46 -31.14 -2.13
N VAL A 561 -2.31 -29.83 -1.97
CA VAL A 561 -1.03 -29.20 -1.64
C VAL A 561 -0.83 -29.24 -0.13
N ASN A 562 0.40 -29.52 0.30
CA ASN A 562 0.74 -29.41 1.71
C ASN A 562 1.23 -27.99 1.98
N PRO A 563 0.74 -27.33 3.05
CA PRO A 563 1.19 -25.99 3.39
C PRO A 563 2.70 -25.91 3.57
N VAL A 564 3.30 -24.90 2.96
CA VAL A 564 4.70 -24.56 3.18
C VAL A 564 4.83 -23.92 4.56
N PRO A 565 5.81 -24.33 5.41
CA PRO A 565 5.99 -23.74 6.73
C PRO A 565 6.20 -22.22 6.65
N ALA A 566 5.55 -21.48 7.54
CA ALA A 566 5.71 -20.03 7.69
C ALA A 566 7.19 -19.61 7.67
N ALA A 567 7.52 -18.54 6.94
CA ALA A 567 8.88 -18.05 6.79
C ALA A 567 9.51 -17.71 8.16
N GLY A 568 10.52 -18.47 8.57
CA GLY A 568 11.18 -18.37 9.88
C GLY A 568 10.79 -19.45 10.89
N SER A 569 9.97 -20.43 10.52
CA SER A 569 9.64 -21.60 11.34
C SER A 569 10.57 -22.80 11.08
N GLU A 570 11.89 -22.59 11.06
CA GLU A 570 12.79 -23.74 11.27
C GLU A 570 12.66 -24.19 12.73
N SER A 571 11.85 -25.23 12.95
CA SER A 571 11.82 -25.96 14.21
C SER A 571 13.19 -26.61 14.46
N GLU A 572 13.77 -26.38 15.63
CA GLU A 572 14.97 -27.08 16.14
C GLU A 572 14.78 -28.61 16.33
N ASP A 573 13.65 -29.18 15.92
CA ASP A 573 13.30 -30.59 16.08
C ASP A 573 13.48 -31.38 14.77
N ALA A 574 14.69 -31.39 14.23
CA ALA A 574 15.11 -32.37 13.22
C ALA A 574 16.56 -32.84 13.43
N VAL A 575 16.96 -33.08 14.68
CA VAL A 575 18.20 -33.83 15.00
C VAL A 575 17.96 -34.84 16.12
N THR A 576 16.99 -35.74 15.99
CA THR A 576 16.96 -36.98 16.81
C THR A 576 16.28 -38.16 16.10
N GLU A 577 16.60 -38.45 14.84
CA GLU A 577 16.28 -39.79 14.29
C GLU A 577 17.19 -40.22 13.14
N ALA A 578 18.50 -40.25 13.39
CA ALA A 578 19.46 -40.92 12.51
C ALA A 578 20.62 -41.51 13.32
N ALA A 579 20.31 -42.43 14.24
CA ALA A 579 21.32 -43.24 14.92
C ALA A 579 20.76 -44.61 15.34
N ALA A 580 20.31 -45.42 14.37
CA ALA A 580 20.08 -46.85 14.60
C ALA A 580 20.09 -47.65 13.28
N SER A 581 21.30 -48.03 12.85
CA SER A 581 21.70 -49.15 11.96
C SER A 581 22.88 -48.61 11.13
N GLU A 582 24.07 -49.20 11.16
CA GLU A 582 24.37 -50.60 10.94
C GLU A 582 25.54 -51.06 11.83
N ALA A 583 25.44 -52.28 12.34
CA ALA A 583 26.58 -53.02 12.86
C ALA A 583 26.91 -54.14 11.87
N ALA A 584 28.14 -54.16 11.36
CA ALA A 584 28.78 -55.36 10.83
C ALA A 584 30.30 -55.28 11.01
N GLU A 585 30.83 -56.34 11.61
CA GLU A 585 32.22 -56.61 11.95
C GLU A 585 33.19 -56.57 10.76
N VAL A 586 34.47 -56.25 10.98
CA VAL A 586 35.59 -57.19 10.79
C VAL A 586 36.80 -56.76 11.63
N THR A 587 37.37 -57.78 12.27
CA THR A 587 38.51 -57.91 13.18
C THR A 587 39.90 -57.53 12.62
N GLY A 588 40.83 -57.14 13.51
CA GLY A 588 42.25 -57.53 13.35
C GLY A 588 43.34 -56.51 13.72
N VAL A 589 43.71 -56.46 15.00
CA VAL A 589 44.92 -55.86 15.64
C VAL A 589 46.15 -56.72 15.21
N PRO A 590 47.45 -56.26 15.14
CA PRO A 590 48.13 -55.66 16.29
C PRO A 590 49.32 -54.68 16.14
N VAL A 591 49.39 -53.77 17.14
CA VAL A 591 50.52 -53.45 18.06
C VAL A 591 51.86 -52.94 17.50
N ALA A 592 52.29 -51.75 17.95
CA ALA A 592 53.43 -51.59 18.89
C ALA A 592 53.81 -50.12 19.20
N GLY A 593 53.88 -49.81 20.51
CA GLY A 593 54.77 -48.83 21.16
C GLY A 593 54.48 -47.33 20.95
N GLY A 594 54.46 -46.47 21.96
CA GLY A 594 54.80 -46.56 23.37
C GLY A 594 55.18 -45.16 23.86
N ASP A 595 54.63 -44.77 25.02
CA ASP A 595 54.97 -43.62 25.89
C ASP A 595 54.79 -42.20 25.28
N SER A 596 54.28 -41.15 25.93
CA SER A 596 53.83 -40.76 27.29
C SER A 596 53.14 -39.40 27.04
N ASP A 597 51.98 -39.00 27.56
CA ASP A 597 51.66 -38.69 28.96
C ASP A 597 50.14 -38.50 29.09
N GLY A 598 49.59 -39.00 30.20
CA GLY A 598 48.21 -38.80 30.61
C GLY A 598 48.11 -37.97 31.90
N SER A 599 47.04 -37.18 31.97
CA SER A 599 46.18 -36.82 33.11
C SER A 599 45.69 -35.37 32.92
N GLY A 600 44.41 -35.02 33.01
CA GLY A 600 43.29 -35.73 33.58
C GLY A 600 42.57 -34.84 34.60
N SER A 601 41.39 -34.38 34.20
CA SER A 601 40.22 -34.03 35.04
C SER A 601 40.06 -32.62 35.63
N GLY A 602 38.82 -32.13 35.54
CA GLY A 602 38.15 -31.32 36.57
C GLY A 602 37.97 -29.84 36.20
N SER A 603 36.95 -29.46 35.45
CA SER A 603 35.59 -29.09 35.91
C SER A 603 35.44 -27.66 36.44
N SER A 604 34.24 -27.11 36.20
CA SER A 604 33.73 -25.81 36.61
C SER A 604 34.21 -24.66 35.72
N GLY A 605 33.41 -23.68 35.34
CA GLY A 605 32.12 -23.28 35.84
C GLY A 605 31.85 -21.89 35.28
N SER A 606 30.60 -21.64 34.97
CA SER A 606 30.02 -20.41 34.47
C SER A 606 30.41 -19.16 35.27
N GLY A 607 30.66 -18.07 34.54
CA GLY A 607 30.56 -16.70 35.04
C GLY A 607 31.85 -15.88 34.99
N ALA A 608 32.02 -15.06 33.95
CA ALA A 608 32.79 -13.80 34.00
C ALA A 608 32.77 -13.03 32.66
N TRP A 609 31.66 -12.40 32.29
CA TRP A 609 31.69 -11.25 31.35
C TRP A 609 30.68 -10.18 31.79
N LEU A 610 30.85 -9.68 33.02
CA LEU A 610 30.18 -8.47 33.48
C LEU A 610 31.13 -7.68 34.38
N LYS A 611 32.14 -7.02 33.78
CA LYS A 611 33.01 -6.05 34.48
C LYS A 611 33.93 -5.22 33.58
N VAL A 612 33.48 -4.70 32.41
CA VAL A 612 34.21 -3.62 31.69
C VAL A 612 33.30 -2.62 30.92
N VAL A 613 32.11 -2.26 31.45
CA VAL A 613 31.25 -1.21 30.82
C VAL A 613 30.92 -0.06 31.79
N LEU A 614 31.91 0.38 32.58
CA LEU A 614 31.73 1.55 33.47
C LEU A 614 32.84 2.60 33.38
N VAL A 615 33.62 2.64 32.30
CA VAL A 615 34.72 3.62 32.14
C VAL A 615 34.65 4.46 30.85
N VAL A 616 33.69 4.24 29.95
CA VAL A 616 33.59 5.04 28.69
C VAL A 616 32.39 6.01 28.66
N ILE A 617 31.43 5.92 29.58
CA ILE A 617 30.30 6.88 29.69
C ILE A 617 30.70 8.18 30.44
N GLY A 618 31.92 8.24 30.99
CA GLY A 618 32.43 9.40 31.73
C GLY A 618 33.07 10.53 30.92
N VAL A 619 33.18 10.43 29.58
CA VAL A 619 33.91 11.42 28.75
C VAL A 619 33.01 12.19 27.77
N ALA A 620 31.76 11.79 27.54
CA ALA A 620 30.86 12.50 26.62
C ALA A 620 30.03 13.64 27.27
N ALA A 621 29.90 13.68 28.60
CA ALA A 621 29.07 14.67 29.30
C ALA A 621 29.77 16.01 29.59
N ALA A 622 31.09 16.12 29.38
CA ALA A 622 31.84 17.36 29.61
C ALA A 622 31.99 18.23 28.34
N GLY A 623 31.68 17.71 27.15
CA GLY A 623 31.81 18.43 25.87
C GLY A 623 30.61 19.33 25.51
N VAL A 624 29.42 19.01 26.00
CA VAL A 624 28.17 19.70 25.61
C VAL A 624 27.96 21.02 26.37
N ILE A 625 28.50 21.16 27.57
CA ILE A 625 28.31 22.34 28.43
C ILE A 625 29.21 23.53 27.99
N VAL A 626 30.32 23.27 27.29
CA VAL A 626 31.22 24.33 26.80
C VAL A 626 30.73 24.93 25.47
N PHE A 627 29.96 24.18 24.66
CA PHE A 627 29.45 24.65 23.37
C PHE A 627 28.20 25.56 23.51
N MET A 628 27.37 25.37 24.55
CA MET A 628 26.20 26.22 24.80
C MET A 628 26.53 27.60 25.40
N LEU A 629 27.70 27.80 26.01
CA LEU A 629 28.10 29.08 26.61
C LEU A 629 28.70 30.08 25.62
N ILE A 630 29.02 29.66 24.39
CA ILE A 630 29.62 30.53 23.34
C ILE A 630 28.55 31.16 22.43
N LYS A 631 27.32 30.62 22.35
CA LYS A 631 26.25 31.20 21.49
C LYS A 631 25.37 32.27 22.14
N ILE A 632 25.57 32.62 23.42
CA ILE A 632 24.75 33.64 24.13
C ILE A 632 25.38 35.06 24.06
N LYS A 633 26.56 35.24 23.44
CA LYS A 633 27.18 36.56 23.26
C LYS A 633 27.50 36.84 21.80
N GLY A 634 26.51 37.35 21.05
CA GLY A 634 26.75 37.81 19.69
C GLY A 634 25.52 38.32 18.95
N LEU A 635 24.94 39.43 19.38
CA LEU A 635 24.08 40.28 18.56
C LEU A 635 24.43 41.75 18.81
N PRO A 636 24.59 42.58 17.76
CA PRO A 636 24.41 44.02 17.85
C PRO A 636 23.07 44.47 17.23
N GLU A 637 22.45 45.44 17.89
CA GLU A 637 21.22 46.15 17.52
C GLU A 637 21.43 47.30 16.51
N ASN A 638 20.28 47.79 16.03
CA ASN A 638 19.95 49.06 15.34
C ASN A 638 19.65 48.89 13.85
N GLY A 639 18.53 49.32 13.27
CA GLY A 639 17.46 50.21 13.70
C GLY A 639 17.02 51.09 12.51
N SER A 640 15.76 51.57 12.51
CA SER A 640 15.05 52.38 11.48
C SER A 640 14.42 51.55 10.34
N GLY A 641 13.16 51.71 9.95
CA GLY A 641 12.15 52.74 10.18
C GLY A 641 11.54 53.13 8.83
N GLY A 642 10.25 52.86 8.61
CA GLY A 642 9.46 53.52 7.55
C GLY A 642 8.54 52.66 6.71
N GLY A 643 7.22 52.88 6.87
CA GLY A 643 6.33 53.19 5.74
C GLY A 643 5.67 52.03 4.99
N SER A 644 4.40 51.77 5.34
CA SER A 644 3.41 51.11 4.49
C SER A 644 3.19 51.89 3.17
N LYS A 645 3.31 51.21 2.03
CA LYS A 645 2.69 51.61 0.76
C LYS A 645 2.17 50.38 0.02
N GLU A 646 0.90 50.45 -0.36
CA GLU A 646 0.24 49.57 -1.33
C GLU A 646 0.97 49.59 -2.68
N PRO A 647 0.96 48.48 -3.44
CA PRO A 647 1.49 48.49 -4.81
C PRO A 647 0.45 49.04 -5.82
N ASP A 648 0.99 49.90 -6.69
CA ASP A 648 0.37 50.59 -7.83
C ASP A 648 -0.05 49.58 -8.94
N PRO A 649 -1.30 49.64 -9.46
CA PRO A 649 -1.81 48.68 -10.44
C PRO A 649 -1.36 48.88 -11.91
N ASP A 650 -0.53 49.88 -12.26
CA ASP A 650 -0.24 50.19 -13.68
C ASP A 650 1.26 50.35 -14.04
N ALA A 651 2.07 49.30 -13.90
CA ALA A 651 3.42 49.25 -14.49
C ALA A 651 3.63 47.98 -15.38
N PRO A 652 4.00 48.12 -16.67
CA PRO A 652 4.14 46.99 -17.59
C PRO A 652 5.54 46.36 -17.52
N VAL A 653 5.59 45.03 -17.43
CA VAL A 653 6.80 44.23 -17.67
C VAL A 653 6.52 43.24 -18.80
N VAL A 654 7.36 43.31 -19.83
CA VAL A 654 7.35 42.46 -21.02
C VAL A 654 7.86 41.06 -20.67
N VAL A 655 7.09 40.03 -20.98
CA VAL A 655 7.50 38.62 -20.88
C VAL A 655 7.08 37.87 -22.15
N ASN A 656 8.07 37.21 -22.79
CA ASN A 656 7.90 36.27 -23.89
C ASN A 656 7.06 35.06 -23.43
N GLY A 657 6.11 34.67 -24.26
CA GLY A 657 5.04 33.75 -23.91
C GLY A 657 5.47 32.29 -23.75
N TYR A 658 4.91 31.65 -22.74
CA TYR A 658 4.36 30.30 -22.76
C TYR A 658 3.17 30.29 -21.76
N LEU A 659 1.97 29.96 -22.24
CA LEU A 659 0.77 29.85 -21.40
C LEU A 659 0.66 28.43 -20.84
N GLN A 660 1.02 28.26 -19.56
CA GLN A 660 0.44 27.21 -18.71
C GLN A 660 -0.97 27.67 -18.31
N LYS A 661 -1.99 26.87 -18.61
CA LYS A 661 -3.33 27.06 -18.02
C LYS A 661 -3.45 26.20 -16.77
N SER A 662 -3.55 26.86 -15.62
CA SER A 662 -4.04 26.31 -14.37
C SER A 662 -5.53 25.95 -14.52
N ASN A 663 -5.90 24.68 -14.36
CA ASN A 663 -7.30 24.29 -14.22
C ASN A 663 -7.70 24.37 -12.74
N THR A 664 -8.41 25.43 -12.38
CA THR A 664 -9.24 25.46 -11.17
C THR A 664 -10.55 24.72 -11.46
N TYR A 665 -10.80 23.66 -10.69
CA TYR A 665 -12.03 22.89 -10.75
C TYR A 665 -13.23 23.76 -10.36
N THR A 666 -14.14 23.99 -11.31
CA THR A 666 -15.49 24.51 -11.05
C THR A 666 -16.49 23.41 -11.43
N PRO A 667 -17.38 22.96 -10.52
CA PRO A 667 -18.35 21.92 -10.85
C PRO A 667 -19.31 22.43 -11.94
N ARG A 668 -19.41 21.72 -13.06
CA ARG A 668 -20.46 21.97 -14.06
C ARG A 668 -21.74 21.21 -13.69
N PRO A 669 -22.93 21.72 -14.06
CA PRO A 669 -24.19 21.15 -13.62
C PRO A 669 -24.48 19.81 -14.29
N VAL A 670 -25.05 18.91 -13.51
CA VAL A 670 -25.61 17.61 -13.91
C VAL A 670 -26.62 17.80 -15.04
N TYR A 671 -26.33 17.27 -16.24
CA TYR A 671 -27.32 17.19 -17.32
C TYR A 671 -28.15 15.93 -17.13
N SER A 672 -29.41 16.10 -16.70
CA SER A 672 -30.41 15.05 -16.70
C SER A 672 -30.70 14.58 -18.13
N ASN A 673 -30.59 13.28 -18.37
CA ASN A 673 -30.82 12.62 -19.66
C ASN A 673 -32.32 12.60 -20.01
N THR A 674 -32.87 13.70 -20.54
CA THR A 674 -34.26 13.77 -21.02
C THR A 674 -34.33 13.74 -22.54
N ALA A 675 -35.43 13.20 -23.07
CA ALA A 675 -35.69 13.05 -24.51
C ALA A 675 -35.65 14.37 -25.31
N GLU A 676 -35.73 15.53 -24.64
CA GLU A 676 -35.56 16.84 -25.26
C GLU A 676 -34.10 17.14 -25.65
N ALA A 677 -33.11 16.58 -24.93
CA ALA A 677 -31.69 16.74 -25.25
C ALA A 677 -31.30 16.03 -26.56
N ARG A 678 -31.88 14.85 -26.84
CA ARG A 678 -31.68 14.14 -28.12
C ARG A 678 -32.22 14.94 -29.30
N LYS A 679 -33.38 15.59 -29.13
CA LYS A 679 -33.98 16.45 -30.17
C LYS A 679 -33.13 17.70 -30.47
N ALA A 680 -32.42 18.23 -29.48
CA ALA A 680 -31.51 19.37 -29.66
C ALA A 680 -30.20 18.98 -30.38
N GLN A 681 -29.77 17.73 -30.25
CA GLN A 681 -28.58 17.20 -30.91
C GLN A 681 -28.87 16.84 -32.39
N GLU A 682 -30.02 16.21 -32.68
CA GLU A 682 -30.48 15.97 -34.06
C GLU A 682 -30.70 17.26 -34.86
N LEU A 683 -31.13 18.35 -34.20
CA LEU A 683 -31.30 19.66 -34.86
C LEU A 683 -29.97 20.36 -35.15
N LYS A 684 -28.91 20.07 -34.38
CA LYS A 684 -27.56 20.59 -34.60
C LYS A 684 -26.85 19.86 -35.73
N GLU A 685 -27.08 18.56 -35.89
CA GLU A 685 -26.52 17.77 -36.98
C GLU A 685 -27.17 18.08 -38.32
N LYS A 686 -28.49 18.34 -38.36
CA LYS A 686 -29.18 18.82 -39.57
C LYS A 686 -28.72 20.20 -40.07
N LYS A 687 -28.12 21.03 -39.21
CA LYS A 687 -27.59 22.36 -39.61
C LYS A 687 -26.15 22.32 -40.12
N LYS A 688 -25.47 21.18 -40.04
CA LYS A 688 -24.10 20.99 -40.58
C LYS A 688 -24.07 20.37 -41.97
N SER A 689 -25.22 20.03 -42.55
CA SER A 689 -25.33 19.31 -43.83
C SER A 689 -26.21 20.01 -44.87
N GLU A 690 -26.10 21.32 -45.01
CA GLU A 690 -26.55 22.03 -46.22
C GLU A 690 -25.36 22.82 -46.78
N PRO A 691 -25.17 22.83 -48.13
CA PRO A 691 -23.92 23.21 -48.78
C PRO A 691 -23.52 24.68 -48.63
#